data_AF-A0A7G2CRR6-F1
#
_entry.id   AF-A0A7G2CRR6-F1
#
_cell.length_a   1.000
_cell.length_b   1.000
_cell.length_c   1.000
_cell.angle_alpha   90.00
_cell.angle_beta   90.00
_cell.angle_gamma   90.00
#
_symmetry.space_group_name_H-M   'P 1'
#
loop_
_entity.id
_entity.type
_entity.pdbx_description
1 polymer ?
#
loop_
_entity_poly.entity_id
_entity_poly.type
_entity_poly.pdbx_seq_one_letter_code
_entity_poly.pdbx_strand_id
1 'polypeptide(L)'
;MNRRFPKAVLLGALLLTCLAPITIDAVTCNIGRCTACSSDNICSTCKENRVVSTDGKACVLPIADCTSYNQNGTCAACVSGKMQNLDKTKCFACNSDSLCKSCSADNVCSSCAYSFYYPDGAGCSSCSSGTKLAPDGKTCVTCPSDCAQCDLNGNCLSCSSSSRYLVNGVCTLCSDMVSLDRTKCVECSFFCKCNSNNYCEVCTSQYEYAVNGECEYCKTGTLTYGDSNTCVKCPSTCSQCDGTGKCTSCNSYATVLTMDGAGCVSPIPSCTAHKADGTCAACANDLIPSSDGKYCVTCDVASCAACSTNDVCASCNAGFTLSQTNTCTGSGKIDGCAVQAGTVCTECVEGKKPNLLGDLCFTCGIDNCAKCSANDECAQCTTGLIPRNDKKACVDEITSCQAYDDDGKCTLCSAGVPSSSGTSCVTCTITDCAKCSANEECALCTGSLVPSADGKTCGTEIPNCQAYDNAGKCTSCSVGVPSFNGMSCVTCVIDNCAKCSANNQCAQCTGELLTSSDKKACVAEITSCTAYNSDGTCTACSAGSPSTDKKSCVTCPDNNCVSCSADNTCDGCQGTYQLSKDHTSCQTFVSGCAEYDNAGCASCPDNKVLSVGIPIKCVSCNVDSCDKCSDDDVCYTCKEGFSPYRQNAACTKTIDNCFSYTDDGLCASCLGPLLGPYLEVSLDGKSCISCEVSGCDKCSSTDYCGQCDAGLTVSADGKTCAACAIKECNSCENLDKCYACLNGFSATVDKTRCVTSVQNCAEHTLDGCNRCSTGFHKVNDECVPNSAPPPHPAEKKESKGAPWWAWLILGLGLAVIVAVVVVVVVCVCRRRKAAAAAATAASPYGEPAKGKGKDKEEGNEPADDNSQDTPY
;
A
#
# COMPACT_ATOMS: atom_id res chain seq x y z
N MET A 1 5.25 21.74 -24.16
CA MET A 1 5.09 21.70 -25.64
C MET A 1 6.18 20.84 -26.27
N ASN A 2 6.01 20.51 -27.56
CA ASN A 2 6.99 19.93 -28.50
C ASN A 2 8.48 20.26 -28.17
N ARG A 3 9.40 19.28 -28.07
CA ARG A 3 9.92 18.26 -29.03
C ARG A 3 11.14 18.75 -29.85
N ARG A 4 12.19 17.90 -29.86
CA ARG A 4 13.19 17.66 -30.95
C ARG A 4 14.26 18.75 -31.17
N PHE A 5 15.55 18.46 -30.90
CA PHE A 5 16.61 18.02 -31.86
C PHE A 5 17.35 19.20 -32.55
N PRO A 6 18.58 19.05 -33.13
CA PRO A 6 19.30 17.86 -33.64
C PRO A 6 20.62 17.55 -32.87
N LYS A 7 21.57 16.64 -33.19
CA LYS A 7 22.11 16.01 -34.43
C LYS A 7 22.88 17.00 -35.35
N ALA A 8 23.93 16.66 -36.09
CA ALA A 8 24.63 15.38 -36.36
C ALA A 8 26.18 15.59 -36.45
N VAL A 9 26.88 14.91 -37.39
CA VAL A 9 28.36 14.88 -37.65
C VAL A 9 29.08 13.84 -36.74
N LEU A 10 29.89 12.85 -37.21
CA LEU A 10 30.13 12.34 -38.58
C LEU A 10 30.41 10.80 -38.63
N LEU A 11 31.64 10.37 -38.95
CA LEU A 11 32.13 9.00 -39.32
C LEU A 11 33.48 8.72 -38.59
N GLY A 12 34.01 7.47 -38.56
CA GLY A 12 35.35 7.24 -37.94
C GLY A 12 36.13 5.92 -38.15
N ALA A 13 35.53 4.74 -37.96
CA ALA A 13 36.11 3.39 -38.19
C ALA A 13 37.37 2.88 -37.41
N LEU A 14 37.21 1.67 -36.81
CA LEU A 14 38.17 0.57 -36.57
C LEU A 14 39.18 0.54 -35.36
N LEU A 15 39.26 -0.68 -34.78
CA LEU A 15 40.25 -1.32 -33.88
C LEU A 15 40.44 -0.92 -32.38
N LEU A 16 39.83 -1.76 -31.52
CA LEU A 16 40.42 -2.53 -30.39
C LEU A 16 40.92 -1.89 -29.06
N THR A 17 40.67 -2.67 -27.98
CA THR A 17 41.20 -2.59 -26.58
C THR A 17 40.81 -1.34 -25.75
N CYS A 18 39.93 -1.48 -24.72
CA CYS A 18 40.18 -1.93 -23.32
C CYS A 18 40.93 -0.90 -22.46
N LEU A 19 40.63 -0.61 -21.18
CA LEU A 19 39.60 -1.03 -20.19
C LEU A 19 39.63 0.05 -19.05
N ALA A 20 38.73 0.20 -18.05
CA ALA A 20 37.58 -0.56 -17.54
C ALA A 20 36.56 0.39 -16.86
N PRO A 21 35.34 -0.08 -16.53
CA PRO A 21 34.78 0.21 -15.21
C PRO A 21 34.05 -0.98 -14.53
N ILE A 22 34.13 -0.99 -13.18
CA ILE A 22 33.15 -1.44 -12.16
C ILE A 22 32.27 -2.69 -12.46
N THR A 23 32.38 -3.71 -11.60
CA THR A 23 31.66 -4.99 -11.65
C THR A 23 30.24 -4.97 -11.06
N ILE A 24 29.39 -5.90 -11.53
CA ILE A 24 28.09 -6.28 -10.94
C ILE A 24 28.07 -7.81 -10.83
N ASP A 25 27.68 -8.37 -9.68
CA ASP A 25 27.59 -9.81 -9.46
C ASP A 25 26.34 -10.44 -10.11
N ALA A 26 26.45 -11.70 -10.54
CA ALA A 26 25.41 -12.43 -11.27
C ALA A 26 24.64 -13.42 -10.39
N VAL A 27 23.31 -13.47 -10.57
CA VAL A 27 22.39 -14.30 -9.77
C VAL A 27 22.38 -15.77 -10.22
N THR A 28 22.56 -16.68 -9.27
CA THR A 28 22.52 -18.15 -9.47
C THR A 28 21.12 -18.73 -9.26
N CYS A 29 20.77 -19.82 -9.97
CA CYS A 29 19.39 -20.34 -10.01
C CYS A 29 19.31 -21.88 -10.12
N ASN A 30 19.62 -22.58 -9.03
CA ASN A 30 19.64 -24.06 -8.98
C ASN A 30 18.32 -24.67 -8.45
N ILE A 31 17.18 -24.32 -9.07
CA ILE A 31 15.85 -24.82 -8.67
C ILE A 31 15.21 -25.65 -9.79
N GLY A 32 14.85 -26.90 -9.47
CA GLY A 32 14.23 -27.82 -10.41
C GLY A 32 12.89 -27.30 -10.96
N ARG A 33 12.74 -27.32 -12.29
CA ARG A 33 11.59 -26.78 -13.05
C ARG A 33 11.37 -25.26 -12.91
N CYS A 34 12.34 -24.51 -12.39
CA CYS A 34 12.36 -23.05 -12.49
C CYS A 34 12.75 -22.59 -13.90
N THR A 35 12.28 -21.41 -14.33
CA THR A 35 12.64 -20.76 -15.60
C THR A 35 13.21 -19.35 -15.44
N ALA A 36 13.03 -18.71 -14.28
CA ALA A 36 13.69 -17.46 -13.92
C ALA A 36 13.81 -17.34 -12.39
N CYS A 37 14.93 -16.82 -11.89
CA CYS A 37 15.12 -16.45 -10.49
C CYS A 37 15.13 -14.91 -10.33
N SER A 38 14.61 -14.43 -9.20
CA SER A 38 14.65 -13.01 -8.81
C SER A 38 15.87 -12.65 -7.94
N SER A 39 16.46 -13.64 -7.27
CA SER A 39 17.70 -13.56 -6.48
C SER A 39 18.27 -14.97 -6.28
N ASP A 40 19.45 -15.09 -5.67
CA ASP A 40 20.18 -16.37 -5.57
C ASP A 40 19.32 -17.51 -5.01
N ASN A 41 19.00 -18.47 -5.90
CA ASN A 41 18.17 -19.63 -5.58
C ASN A 41 16.81 -19.23 -4.96
N ILE A 42 16.18 -18.20 -5.53
CA ILE A 42 14.78 -17.83 -5.33
C ILE A 42 14.13 -17.68 -6.72
N CYS A 43 13.33 -18.67 -7.08
CA CYS A 43 12.58 -18.73 -8.33
C CYS A 43 11.46 -17.68 -8.36
N SER A 44 11.27 -17.02 -9.50
CA SER A 44 10.15 -16.13 -9.78
C SER A 44 9.15 -16.73 -10.78
N THR A 45 9.53 -17.79 -11.52
CA THR A 45 8.70 -18.36 -12.59
C THR A 45 9.03 -19.84 -12.81
N CYS A 46 8.03 -20.70 -12.94
CA CYS A 46 8.17 -22.15 -13.13
C CYS A 46 7.72 -22.58 -14.54
N LYS A 47 8.22 -23.72 -15.03
CA LYS A 47 7.69 -24.41 -16.22
C LYS A 47 6.65 -25.48 -15.87
N GLU A 48 5.95 -25.95 -16.90
CA GLU A 48 5.07 -27.14 -16.85
C GLU A 48 3.85 -27.00 -15.92
N ASN A 49 3.16 -25.85 -15.98
CA ASN A 49 1.94 -25.54 -15.21
C ASN A 49 2.09 -25.67 -13.69
N ARG A 50 3.33 -25.55 -13.19
CA ARG A 50 3.66 -25.52 -11.76
C ARG A 50 3.58 -24.11 -11.20
N VAL A 51 3.24 -24.01 -9.93
CA VAL A 51 3.27 -22.77 -9.15
C VAL A 51 4.54 -22.71 -8.32
N VAL A 52 5.05 -21.50 -8.08
CA VAL A 52 6.22 -21.29 -7.22
C VAL A 52 5.82 -21.52 -5.75
N SER A 53 6.68 -22.15 -4.94
CA SER A 53 6.55 -22.09 -3.49
C SER A 53 6.68 -20.65 -2.98
N THR A 54 6.07 -20.34 -1.84
CA THR A 54 5.92 -18.95 -1.38
C THR A 54 7.23 -18.30 -0.89
N ASP A 55 8.25 -19.11 -0.66
CA ASP A 55 9.64 -18.69 -0.42
C ASP A 55 10.51 -18.68 -1.70
N GLY A 56 9.91 -18.96 -2.86
CA GLY A 56 10.55 -19.05 -4.17
C GLY A 56 11.38 -20.33 -4.41
N LYS A 57 11.49 -21.26 -3.46
CA LYS A 57 12.54 -22.30 -3.50
C LYS A 57 12.17 -23.61 -4.22
N ALA A 58 10.92 -23.78 -4.66
CA ALA A 58 10.47 -24.95 -5.42
C ALA A 58 9.38 -24.60 -6.45
N CYS A 59 9.21 -25.50 -7.43
CA CYS A 59 8.13 -25.45 -8.43
C CYS A 59 7.19 -26.65 -8.26
N VAL A 60 6.04 -26.42 -7.63
CA VAL A 60 5.13 -27.46 -7.14
C VAL A 60 3.83 -27.53 -7.95
N LEU A 61 3.07 -28.61 -7.81
CA LEU A 61 1.75 -28.72 -8.44
C LEU A 61 0.73 -27.87 -7.66
N PRO A 62 -0.18 -27.16 -8.34
CA PRO A 62 -1.24 -26.40 -7.66
C PRO A 62 -2.22 -27.33 -6.94
N ILE A 63 -2.71 -26.87 -5.78
CA ILE A 63 -3.73 -27.52 -4.95
C ILE A 63 -4.98 -26.63 -4.99
N ALA A 64 -6.16 -27.23 -5.15
CA ALA A 64 -7.42 -26.48 -5.10
C ALA A 64 -7.58 -25.76 -3.75
N ASP A 65 -8.10 -24.53 -3.77
CA ASP A 65 -8.27 -23.65 -2.61
C ASP A 65 -6.97 -23.30 -1.84
N CYS A 66 -5.79 -23.49 -2.44
CA CYS A 66 -4.50 -23.15 -1.86
C CYS A 66 -3.88 -21.89 -2.49
N THR A 67 -3.57 -20.89 -1.66
CA THR A 67 -3.06 -19.57 -2.09
C THR A 67 -1.54 -19.45 -2.03
N SER A 68 -0.90 -20.28 -1.20
CA SER A 68 0.54 -20.23 -0.91
C SER A 68 1.04 -21.63 -0.59
N TYR A 69 2.29 -21.94 -0.95
CA TYR A 69 2.78 -23.31 -1.10
C TYR A 69 4.12 -23.53 -0.39
N ASN A 70 4.25 -24.67 0.30
CA ASN A 70 5.50 -25.10 0.91
C ASN A 70 6.41 -25.75 -0.15
N GLN A 71 7.73 -25.76 0.06
CA GLN A 71 8.70 -26.38 -0.86
C GLN A 71 8.39 -27.85 -1.20
N ASN A 72 7.84 -28.61 -0.22
CA ASN A 72 7.50 -30.02 -0.38
C ASN A 72 6.20 -30.27 -1.18
N GLY A 73 5.55 -29.23 -1.70
CA GLY A 73 4.30 -29.33 -2.46
C GLY A 73 3.04 -29.49 -1.60
N THR A 74 3.11 -29.34 -0.28
CA THR A 74 1.93 -29.17 0.58
C THR A 74 1.48 -27.70 0.62
N CYS A 75 0.24 -27.43 1.03
CA CYS A 75 -0.27 -26.08 1.13
C CYS A 75 0.33 -25.33 2.34
N ALA A 76 0.79 -24.09 2.14
CA ALA A 76 1.32 -23.21 3.19
C ALA A 76 0.22 -22.35 3.83
N ALA A 77 -0.72 -21.85 3.04
CA ALA A 77 -1.99 -21.29 3.51
C ALA A 77 -3.09 -21.41 2.43
N CYS A 78 -4.32 -21.55 2.91
CA CYS A 78 -5.52 -21.73 2.09
C CYS A 78 -6.12 -20.38 1.65
N VAL A 79 -7.19 -20.42 0.86
CA VAL A 79 -8.10 -19.28 0.70
C VAL A 79 -8.76 -18.92 2.04
N SER A 80 -9.19 -17.65 2.18
CA SER A 80 -9.83 -17.17 3.40
C SER A 80 -11.07 -18.00 3.75
N GLY A 81 -11.25 -18.29 5.04
CA GLY A 81 -12.29 -19.20 5.55
C GLY A 81 -11.89 -20.68 5.57
N LYS A 82 -10.67 -21.06 5.15
CA LYS A 82 -10.15 -22.44 5.22
C LYS A 82 -8.81 -22.55 5.97
N MET A 83 -8.59 -23.68 6.63
CA MET A 83 -7.33 -24.10 7.27
C MET A 83 -6.85 -25.43 6.66
N GLN A 84 -5.60 -25.80 6.94
CA GLN A 84 -5.04 -27.09 6.53
C GLN A 84 -5.66 -28.26 7.29
N ASN A 85 -5.76 -29.41 6.63
CA ASN A 85 -5.84 -30.70 7.31
C ASN A 85 -4.48 -31.07 7.97
N LEU A 86 -4.47 -32.07 8.85
CA LEU A 86 -3.29 -32.44 9.63
C LEU A 86 -2.01 -32.74 8.79
N ASP A 87 -2.16 -33.28 7.58
CA ASP A 87 -1.06 -33.55 6.63
C ASP A 87 -0.75 -32.40 5.64
N LYS A 88 -1.54 -31.32 5.66
CA LYS A 88 -1.42 -30.11 4.82
C LYS A 88 -1.57 -30.32 3.30
N THR A 89 -2.00 -31.49 2.83
CA THR A 89 -2.27 -31.71 1.40
C THR A 89 -3.59 -31.09 0.92
N LYS A 90 -4.48 -30.67 1.85
CA LYS A 90 -5.81 -30.11 1.53
C LYS A 90 -6.20 -28.93 2.43
N CYS A 91 -7.18 -28.17 1.95
CA CYS A 91 -7.73 -26.98 2.58
C CYS A 91 -9.22 -27.15 2.88
N PHE A 92 -9.61 -26.89 4.13
CA PHE A 92 -10.95 -27.18 4.67
C PHE A 92 -11.49 -26.05 5.57
N ALA A 93 -12.79 -25.76 5.52
CA ALA A 93 -13.41 -24.66 6.27
C ALA A 93 -13.76 -25.04 7.71
N CYS A 94 -13.01 -24.58 8.72
CA CYS A 94 -13.12 -25.08 10.10
C CYS A 94 -14.18 -24.39 10.98
N ASN A 95 -14.60 -25.10 12.03
CA ASN A 95 -15.64 -24.68 12.97
C ASN A 95 -15.08 -23.67 13.96
N SER A 96 -15.93 -22.79 14.49
CA SER A 96 -15.50 -21.51 15.08
C SER A 96 -14.97 -21.54 16.52
N ASP A 97 -14.62 -22.70 17.08
CA ASP A 97 -14.15 -22.84 18.47
C ASP A 97 -12.61 -22.82 18.59
N SER A 98 -12.10 -21.93 19.46
CA SER A 98 -10.74 -21.36 19.36
C SER A 98 -9.65 -22.07 20.16
N LEU A 99 -9.97 -23.06 21.00
CA LEU A 99 -8.97 -23.90 21.69
C LEU A 99 -8.34 -24.95 20.76
N CYS A 100 -8.88 -25.08 19.54
CA CYS A 100 -8.46 -26.04 18.56
C CYS A 100 -7.06 -25.79 17.96
N LYS A 101 -6.19 -26.80 18.01
CA LYS A 101 -4.86 -26.75 17.36
C LYS A 101 -4.86 -27.10 15.86
N SER A 102 -5.78 -27.96 15.39
CA SER A 102 -5.71 -28.55 14.04
C SER A 102 -7.05 -29.07 13.55
N CYS A 103 -7.32 -28.94 12.24
CA CYS A 103 -8.53 -29.47 11.61
C CYS A 103 -8.29 -30.78 10.85
N SER A 104 -9.37 -31.52 10.59
CA SER A 104 -9.38 -32.76 9.81
C SER A 104 -10.28 -32.71 8.56
N ALA A 105 -11.33 -31.90 8.58
CA ALA A 105 -12.32 -31.73 7.52
C ALA A 105 -12.97 -30.34 7.65
N ASP A 106 -13.88 -29.98 6.73
CA ASP A 106 -14.75 -28.81 6.92
C ASP A 106 -15.54 -28.99 8.23
N ASN A 107 -15.29 -28.09 9.18
CA ASN A 107 -15.94 -27.91 10.46
C ASN A 107 -15.64 -28.91 11.61
N VAL A 108 -14.38 -29.38 11.76
CA VAL A 108 -13.95 -30.29 12.85
C VAL A 108 -12.57 -29.98 13.45
N CYS A 109 -12.39 -30.17 14.76
CA CYS A 109 -11.12 -30.07 15.52
C CYS A 109 -10.45 -31.43 15.85
N SER A 110 -9.15 -31.47 16.21
CA SER A 110 -8.40 -32.73 16.41
C SER A 110 -7.28 -32.88 17.48
N SER A 111 -6.81 -31.88 18.28
CA SER A 111 -5.78 -32.16 19.32
C SER A 111 -5.50 -31.08 20.42
N CYS A 112 -5.13 -31.50 21.65
CA CYS A 112 -4.50 -30.69 22.73
C CYS A 112 -3.34 -31.48 23.51
N ALA A 113 -2.58 -30.89 24.46
CA ALA A 113 -1.31 -31.32 25.18
C ALA A 113 -1.33 -32.07 26.60
N TYR A 114 -0.53 -31.74 27.67
CA TYR A 114 -0.39 -32.47 29.02
C TYR A 114 -0.23 -31.56 30.36
N SER A 115 -0.54 -32.00 31.64
CA SER A 115 -0.82 -31.20 32.95
C SER A 115 -1.85 -31.73 34.15
N PHE A 116 -3.20 -31.52 34.53
CA PHE A 116 -4.63 -30.91 34.27
C PHE A 116 -6.10 -31.35 33.59
N TYR A 117 -6.76 -32.33 32.81
CA TYR A 117 -6.73 -33.73 32.18
C TYR A 117 -6.04 -34.13 30.78
N TYR A 118 -6.51 -33.99 29.53
CA TYR A 118 -6.39 -32.85 28.57
C TYR A 118 -7.67 -32.76 27.64
N PRO A 119 -8.84 -32.30 28.17
CA PRO A 119 -10.18 -32.15 27.52
C PRO A 119 -10.44 -31.22 26.29
N ASP A 120 -9.92 -31.52 25.09
CA ASP A 120 -10.48 -30.91 23.86
C ASP A 120 -11.76 -31.63 23.38
N GLY A 121 -12.74 -30.95 22.79
CA GLY A 121 -12.66 -29.67 22.07
C GLY A 121 -12.51 -28.33 22.83
N ALA A 122 -12.47 -28.28 24.18
CA ALA A 122 -12.17 -27.03 24.92
C ALA A 122 -11.54 -27.17 26.35
N GLY A 123 -10.21 -27.30 26.45
CA GLY A 123 -9.42 -26.93 27.65
C GLY A 123 -9.10 -28.07 28.65
N CYS A 124 -7.82 -28.19 29.10
CA CYS A 124 -7.21 -29.53 29.12
C CYS A 124 -5.86 -29.74 29.98
N SER A 125 -5.52 -30.82 30.83
CA SER A 125 -4.14 -31.52 31.17
C SER A 125 -3.68 -32.88 32.08
N SER A 126 -2.59 -33.73 32.02
CA SER A 126 -2.27 -34.95 32.99
C SER A 126 -0.98 -35.11 33.95
N CYS A 127 -0.95 -36.00 35.01
CA CYS A 127 -0.13 -35.98 36.33
C CYS A 127 0.79 -37.22 36.89
N SER A 128 0.88 -37.64 38.21
CA SER A 128 2.10 -38.22 38.99
C SER A 128 2.04 -39.49 40.03
N SER A 129 2.95 -39.68 41.07
CA SER A 129 3.46 -41.00 41.71
C SER A 129 3.59 -41.22 43.29
N GLY A 130 3.69 -42.49 43.75
CA GLY A 130 3.88 -43.01 45.13
C GLY A 130 2.64 -42.91 46.02
N THR A 131 2.19 -41.67 46.14
CA THR A 131 0.77 -41.35 45.99
C THR A 131 0.19 -41.85 44.65
N LYS A 132 -1.11 -42.15 44.55
CA LYS A 132 -1.78 -42.41 43.27
C LYS A 132 -2.44 -41.13 42.76
N LEU A 133 -2.36 -40.89 41.45
CA LEU A 133 -3.18 -39.88 40.78
C LEU A 133 -4.65 -40.11 41.13
N ALA A 134 -5.26 -39.10 41.74
CA ALA A 134 -6.66 -39.11 42.10
C ALA A 134 -7.54 -39.07 40.83
N PRO A 135 -8.82 -39.48 40.91
CA PRO A 135 -9.71 -39.47 39.75
C PRO A 135 -9.96 -38.08 39.10
N ASP A 136 -9.44 -36.99 39.68
CA ASP A 136 -9.51 -35.64 39.13
C ASP A 136 -8.56 -35.38 37.95
N GLY A 137 -7.61 -36.28 37.69
CA GLY A 137 -6.59 -36.13 36.65
C GLY A 137 -5.57 -35.02 36.94
N LYS A 138 -5.46 -34.57 38.20
CA LYS A 138 -4.74 -33.36 38.62
C LYS A 138 -3.88 -33.52 39.88
N THR A 139 -4.30 -34.35 40.85
CA THR A 139 -3.76 -34.39 42.24
C THR A 139 -3.37 -35.82 42.65
N CYS A 140 -2.60 -36.09 43.72
CA CYS A 140 -2.16 -37.46 44.09
C CYS A 140 -2.20 -37.78 45.62
N VAL A 141 -2.59 -39.01 46.03
CA VAL A 141 -2.91 -39.44 47.44
C VAL A 141 -2.64 -40.93 47.83
N THR A 142 -2.75 -41.32 49.13
CA THR A 142 -2.22 -42.59 49.73
C THR A 142 -3.29 -43.55 50.33
N CYS A 143 -3.15 -44.88 50.21
CA CYS A 143 -4.26 -45.87 50.39
C CYS A 143 -4.07 -46.97 51.50
N PRO A 144 -5.15 -47.67 51.95
CA PRO A 144 -5.12 -48.78 52.93
C PRO A 144 -4.74 -50.16 52.36
N SER A 145 -4.59 -51.19 53.22
CA SER A 145 -4.02 -52.51 52.86
C SER A 145 -4.90 -53.41 51.96
N ASP A 146 -6.20 -53.51 52.23
CA ASP A 146 -7.13 -54.33 51.43
C ASP A 146 -7.67 -53.60 50.19
N CYS A 147 -6.87 -52.69 49.64
CA CYS A 147 -7.33 -51.66 48.72
C CYS A 147 -6.39 -51.42 47.53
N ALA A 148 -6.96 -51.25 46.34
CA ALA A 148 -6.21 -51.06 45.09
C ALA A 148 -6.13 -49.59 44.62
N GLN A 149 -7.09 -48.73 44.95
CA GLN A 149 -7.05 -47.27 44.74
C GLN A 149 -7.77 -46.55 45.89
N CYS A 150 -7.51 -45.27 46.10
CA CYS A 150 -8.13 -44.48 47.17
C CYS A 150 -8.53 -43.08 46.72
N ASP A 151 -9.46 -42.48 47.47
CA ASP A 151 -9.89 -41.09 47.32
C ASP A 151 -8.83 -40.10 47.85
N LEU A 152 -9.11 -38.81 47.72
CA LEU A 152 -8.24 -37.72 48.20
C LEU A 152 -7.93 -37.75 49.71
N ASN A 153 -8.60 -38.60 50.50
CA ASN A 153 -8.45 -38.71 51.95
C ASN A 153 -7.82 -40.05 52.37
N GLY A 154 -7.61 -40.99 51.44
CA GLY A 154 -7.13 -42.34 51.72
C GLY A 154 -8.22 -43.36 52.07
N ASN A 155 -9.50 -43.06 51.83
CA ASN A 155 -10.57 -44.05 51.86
C ASN A 155 -10.49 -44.97 50.64
N CYS A 156 -10.93 -46.22 50.76
CA CYS A 156 -10.81 -47.17 49.65
C CYS A 156 -11.78 -46.89 48.50
N LEU A 157 -11.30 -47.01 47.25
CA LEU A 157 -12.09 -46.96 46.00
C LEU A 157 -12.21 -48.32 45.30
N SER A 158 -11.44 -49.35 45.68
CA SER A 158 -11.52 -50.69 45.06
C SER A 158 -10.86 -51.79 45.88
N CYS A 159 -11.50 -52.95 46.01
CA CYS A 159 -11.16 -53.99 47.00
C CYS A 159 -10.16 -55.07 46.51
N SER A 160 -9.33 -55.57 47.44
CA SER A 160 -8.34 -56.65 47.24
C SER A 160 -8.95 -58.00 46.82
N SER A 161 -10.14 -58.31 47.30
CA SER A 161 -10.80 -59.63 47.17
C SER A 161 -11.98 -59.60 46.18
N SER A 162 -12.27 -60.72 45.53
CA SER A 162 -13.29 -60.85 44.46
C SER A 162 -14.68 -61.29 44.95
N SER A 163 -14.77 -62.06 46.04
CA SER A 163 -16.05 -62.33 46.74
C SER A 163 -16.44 -61.21 47.70
N ARG A 164 -15.72 -60.08 47.65
CA ARG A 164 -15.98 -58.87 48.41
C ARG A 164 -16.27 -57.68 47.50
N TYR A 165 -17.11 -56.79 48.01
CA TYR A 165 -17.52 -55.54 47.38
C TYR A 165 -17.30 -54.35 48.33
N LEU A 166 -17.06 -53.19 47.75
CA LEU A 166 -16.76 -51.95 48.45
C LEU A 166 -18.06 -51.31 48.98
N VAL A 167 -18.12 -51.06 50.28
CA VAL A 167 -19.18 -50.32 50.95
C VAL A 167 -18.55 -49.23 51.81
N ASN A 168 -18.87 -47.97 51.52
CA ASN A 168 -18.44 -46.80 52.31
C ASN A 168 -16.92 -46.78 52.63
N GLY A 169 -16.08 -47.13 51.64
CA GLY A 169 -14.62 -47.15 51.78
C GLY A 169 -14.03 -48.42 52.44
N VAL A 170 -14.84 -49.46 52.69
CA VAL A 170 -14.44 -50.71 53.36
C VAL A 170 -14.96 -51.94 52.60
N CYS A 171 -14.24 -53.07 52.65
CA CYS A 171 -14.49 -54.24 51.79
C CYS A 171 -15.30 -55.37 52.47
N THR A 172 -16.58 -55.48 52.09
CA THR A 172 -17.63 -56.33 52.69
C THR A 172 -17.90 -57.58 51.85
N LEU A 173 -18.41 -58.68 52.43
CA LEU A 173 -18.62 -59.97 51.77
C LEU A 173 -20.05 -60.09 51.16
N CYS A 174 -20.19 -60.78 50.02
CA CYS A 174 -21.46 -61.08 49.34
C CYS A 174 -21.80 -62.59 49.39
N SER A 175 -23.08 -62.92 49.29
CA SER A 175 -23.60 -64.31 49.30
C SER A 175 -24.03 -64.84 47.93
N ASP A 176 -24.44 -63.96 47.02
CA ASP A 176 -24.74 -64.26 45.62
C ASP A 176 -23.54 -63.83 44.73
N MET A 177 -23.77 -63.37 43.50
CA MET A 177 -22.70 -62.86 42.66
C MET A 177 -22.31 -61.43 43.08
N VAL A 178 -21.01 -61.18 43.22
CA VAL A 178 -20.48 -59.81 43.32
C VAL A 178 -20.56 -59.16 41.94
N SER A 179 -21.00 -57.91 41.89
CA SER A 179 -21.07 -57.14 40.64
C SER A 179 -19.69 -56.89 40.03
N LEU A 180 -19.61 -56.65 38.71
CA LEU A 180 -18.34 -56.47 38.01
C LEU A 180 -17.50 -55.29 38.55
N ASP A 181 -18.16 -54.19 38.90
CA ASP A 181 -17.59 -53.02 39.57
C ASP A 181 -17.24 -53.25 41.05
N ARG A 182 -17.64 -54.40 41.61
CA ARG A 182 -17.56 -54.78 43.03
C ARG A 182 -18.07 -53.70 43.99
N THR A 183 -19.21 -53.07 43.70
CA THR A 183 -19.89 -52.16 44.65
C THR A 183 -21.13 -52.77 45.31
N LYS A 184 -21.66 -53.90 44.82
CA LYS A 184 -22.82 -54.59 45.41
C LYS A 184 -22.75 -56.12 45.26
N CYS A 185 -23.70 -56.77 45.93
CA CYS A 185 -24.13 -58.15 45.71
C CYS A 185 -25.36 -58.10 44.78
N VAL A 186 -25.42 -58.92 43.74
CA VAL A 186 -26.40 -58.82 42.64
C VAL A 186 -26.94 -60.18 42.17
N GLU A 187 -28.19 -60.18 41.73
CA GLU A 187 -28.80 -61.31 41.01
C GLU A 187 -28.57 -61.11 39.50
N CYS A 188 -28.14 -62.14 38.80
CA CYS A 188 -27.69 -62.06 37.40
C CYS A 188 -28.19 -63.26 36.58
N SER A 189 -28.37 -63.07 35.26
CA SER A 189 -28.69 -64.18 34.36
C SER A 189 -27.53 -65.18 34.27
N PHE A 190 -27.83 -66.47 34.14
CA PHE A 190 -26.84 -67.55 34.35
C PHE A 190 -25.70 -67.58 33.30
N PHE A 191 -25.92 -66.99 32.13
CA PHE A 191 -24.94 -66.93 31.02
C PHE A 191 -24.19 -65.59 30.94
N CYS A 192 -24.05 -64.92 32.09
CA CYS A 192 -23.62 -63.54 32.18
C CYS A 192 -22.81 -63.23 33.45
N LYS A 193 -21.95 -62.20 33.38
CA LYS A 193 -21.39 -61.46 34.52
C LYS A 193 -22.01 -60.05 34.55
N CYS A 194 -22.67 -59.67 35.64
CA CYS A 194 -23.46 -58.43 35.73
C CYS A 194 -22.79 -57.28 36.52
N ASN A 195 -23.19 -56.04 36.22
CA ASN A 195 -22.85 -54.84 37.00
C ASN A 195 -23.74 -54.67 38.26
N SER A 196 -23.51 -53.61 39.04
CA SER A 196 -24.16 -53.32 40.33
C SER A 196 -25.66 -52.96 40.27
N ASN A 197 -26.26 -53.04 39.09
CA ASN A 197 -27.69 -52.86 38.85
C ASN A 197 -28.31 -54.06 38.12
N ASN A 198 -27.70 -55.25 38.24
CA ASN A 198 -28.15 -56.54 37.68
C ASN A 198 -28.12 -56.64 36.14
N TYR A 199 -27.50 -55.70 35.41
CA TYR A 199 -27.40 -55.73 33.94
C TYR A 199 -26.12 -56.42 33.45
N CYS A 200 -26.20 -57.09 32.29
CA CYS A 200 -25.09 -57.86 31.74
C CYS A 200 -23.95 -57.00 31.17
N GLU A 201 -22.71 -57.39 31.49
CA GLU A 201 -21.49 -56.69 31.04
C GLU A 201 -20.49 -57.62 30.34
N VAL A 202 -20.53 -58.94 30.61
CA VAL A 202 -19.76 -59.96 29.88
C VAL A 202 -20.59 -61.24 29.71
N CYS A 203 -20.69 -61.72 28.46
CA CYS A 203 -21.44 -62.93 28.09
C CYS A 203 -20.58 -64.21 28.19
N THR A 204 -21.19 -65.38 28.36
CA THR A 204 -20.47 -66.67 28.47
C THR A 204 -20.48 -67.53 27.19
N SER A 205 -20.93 -67.01 26.05
CA SER A 205 -21.02 -67.75 24.77
C SER A 205 -20.00 -67.23 23.75
N GLN A 206 -19.36 -68.14 23.00
CA GLN A 206 -18.29 -67.82 22.04
C GLN A 206 -18.78 -67.28 20.67
N TYR A 207 -20.06 -66.94 20.59
CA TYR A 207 -20.68 -66.32 19.41
C TYR A 207 -21.44 -65.04 19.78
N GLU A 208 -21.47 -64.68 21.07
CA GLU A 208 -22.27 -63.58 21.61
C GLU A 208 -21.37 -62.57 22.35
N TYR A 209 -21.73 -61.30 22.29
CA TYR A 209 -21.08 -60.18 22.98
C TYR A 209 -22.13 -59.33 23.69
N ALA A 210 -21.72 -58.62 24.76
CA ALA A 210 -22.67 -57.88 25.60
C ALA A 210 -23.20 -56.63 24.89
N VAL A 211 -24.52 -56.51 24.78
CA VAL A 211 -25.23 -55.38 24.17
C VAL A 211 -26.46 -55.03 25.02
N ASN A 212 -26.62 -53.73 25.34
CA ASN A 212 -27.77 -53.19 26.08
C ASN A 212 -28.07 -53.82 27.46
N GLY A 213 -27.13 -54.58 28.03
CA GLY A 213 -27.35 -55.30 29.30
C GLY A 213 -27.82 -56.75 29.14
N GLU A 214 -27.83 -57.28 27.91
CA GLU A 214 -28.03 -58.70 27.56
C GLU A 214 -26.95 -59.14 26.54
N CYS A 215 -27.13 -60.26 25.82
CA CYS A 215 -26.13 -60.86 24.93
C CYS A 215 -26.64 -60.98 23.47
N GLU A 216 -25.88 -60.45 22.50
CA GLU A 216 -26.21 -60.46 21.07
C GLU A 216 -25.12 -61.11 20.20
N TYR A 217 -25.47 -61.61 19.02
CA TYR A 217 -24.59 -62.44 18.18
C TYR A 217 -23.58 -61.65 17.29
N CYS A 218 -22.34 -62.15 17.20
CA CYS A 218 -21.31 -61.69 16.25
C CYS A 218 -21.80 -61.79 14.79
N LYS A 219 -21.33 -60.86 13.93
CA LYS A 219 -21.67 -60.86 12.49
C LYS A 219 -21.00 -62.01 11.73
N THR A 220 -21.73 -62.52 10.75
CA THR A 220 -21.37 -63.69 9.93
C THR A 220 -19.94 -63.59 9.36
N GLY A 221 -19.13 -64.62 9.60
CA GLY A 221 -17.72 -64.67 9.18
C GLY A 221 -16.72 -64.11 10.20
N THR A 222 -17.15 -63.88 11.44
CA THR A 222 -16.28 -63.60 12.59
C THR A 222 -16.65 -64.48 13.80
N LEU A 223 -15.67 -64.81 14.64
CA LEU A 223 -15.82 -65.63 15.85
C LEU A 223 -15.34 -64.82 17.07
N THR A 224 -15.90 -64.97 18.28
CA THR A 224 -15.32 -64.26 19.44
C THR A 224 -13.95 -64.83 19.78
N TYR A 225 -13.00 -63.98 20.17
CA TYR A 225 -11.74 -64.40 20.77
C TYR A 225 -11.53 -63.71 22.14
N GLY A 226 -11.06 -64.48 23.13
CA GLY A 226 -10.98 -64.04 24.52
C GLY A 226 -12.33 -64.09 25.24
N ASP A 227 -12.46 -63.33 26.33
CA ASP A 227 -13.69 -63.19 27.15
C ASP A 227 -14.82 -62.43 26.41
N SER A 228 -15.33 -63.01 25.31
CA SER A 228 -16.60 -62.70 24.63
C SER A 228 -16.83 -61.27 24.10
N ASN A 229 -15.89 -60.33 24.25
CA ASN A 229 -16.13 -58.92 23.89
C ASN A 229 -15.59 -58.47 22.52
N THR A 230 -14.92 -59.32 21.73
CA THR A 230 -14.46 -58.97 20.37
C THR A 230 -14.54 -60.14 19.39
N CYS A 231 -15.15 -59.91 18.22
CA CYS A 231 -15.19 -60.87 17.11
C CYS A 231 -13.96 -60.72 16.19
N VAL A 232 -13.14 -61.75 16.05
CA VAL A 232 -11.99 -61.80 15.12
C VAL A 232 -12.35 -62.45 13.79
N LYS A 233 -11.61 -62.11 12.74
CA LYS A 233 -11.84 -62.59 11.36
C LYS A 233 -10.83 -63.69 11.00
N CYS A 234 -11.24 -64.95 11.16
CA CYS A 234 -10.46 -66.09 10.71
C CYS A 234 -10.36 -66.18 9.16
N PRO A 235 -9.34 -66.85 8.60
CA PRO A 235 -9.29 -67.22 7.20
C PRO A 235 -10.47 -68.13 6.83
N SER A 236 -11.04 -67.98 5.63
CA SER A 236 -12.27 -68.69 5.22
C SER A 236 -12.11 -70.22 5.07
N THR A 237 -10.87 -70.73 5.09
CA THR A 237 -10.58 -72.18 5.11
C THR A 237 -10.50 -72.77 6.54
N CYS A 238 -10.63 -71.95 7.58
CA CYS A 238 -10.45 -72.31 8.99
C CYS A 238 -11.76 -72.30 9.79
N SER A 239 -11.97 -73.33 10.61
CA SER A 239 -13.11 -73.45 11.53
C SER A 239 -12.84 -72.84 12.91
N GLN A 240 -11.56 -72.72 13.28
CA GLN A 240 -11.09 -71.96 14.44
C GLN A 240 -9.78 -71.23 14.08
N CYS A 241 -9.56 -70.10 14.75
CA CYS A 241 -8.28 -69.39 14.70
C CYS A 241 -7.89 -68.81 16.06
N ASP A 242 -6.60 -68.51 16.23
CA ASP A 242 -6.08 -67.80 17.40
C ASP A 242 -6.33 -66.28 17.35
N GLY A 243 -5.89 -65.57 18.39
CA GLY A 243 -6.07 -64.11 18.51
C GLY A 243 -5.28 -63.27 17.52
N THR A 244 -4.37 -63.88 16.76
CA THR A 244 -3.67 -63.25 15.62
C THR A 244 -4.34 -63.55 14.28
N GLY A 245 -5.39 -64.38 14.28
CA GLY A 245 -6.10 -64.85 13.10
C GLY A 245 -5.48 -66.10 12.47
N LYS A 246 -4.54 -66.80 13.12
CA LYS A 246 -3.93 -68.02 12.56
C LYS A 246 -4.82 -69.25 12.73
N CYS A 247 -4.88 -70.06 11.69
CA CYS A 247 -5.65 -71.29 11.60
C CYS A 247 -5.24 -72.32 12.67
N THR A 248 -6.20 -72.76 13.49
CA THR A 248 -6.00 -73.86 14.45
C THR A 248 -6.79 -75.12 14.10
N SER A 249 -7.84 -75.00 13.28
CA SER A 249 -8.57 -76.14 12.69
C SER A 249 -9.20 -75.77 11.33
N CYS A 250 -9.40 -76.76 10.46
CA CYS A 250 -9.91 -76.56 9.10
C CYS A 250 -11.44 -76.61 9.00
N ASN A 251 -12.01 -75.90 8.03
CA ASN A 251 -13.45 -75.96 7.70
C ASN A 251 -13.87 -77.24 6.97
N SER A 252 -12.91 -78.05 6.50
CA SER A 252 -13.16 -79.33 5.85
C SER A 252 -12.21 -80.40 6.36
N TYR A 253 -12.74 -81.59 6.62
CA TYR A 253 -11.97 -82.80 6.93
C TYR A 253 -11.13 -83.30 5.73
N ALA A 254 -11.36 -82.75 4.53
CA ALA A 254 -10.58 -83.00 3.33
C ALA A 254 -9.47 -81.97 3.08
N THR A 255 -9.15 -81.10 4.06
CA THR A 255 -8.02 -80.16 4.00
C THR A 255 -7.16 -80.27 5.25
N VAL A 256 -5.88 -79.91 5.13
CA VAL A 256 -4.87 -80.02 6.19
C VAL A 256 -4.28 -78.65 6.53
N LEU A 257 -3.87 -78.47 7.78
CA LEU A 257 -3.26 -77.23 8.28
C LEU A 257 -1.88 -76.99 7.64
N THR A 258 -1.57 -75.74 7.34
CA THR A 258 -0.23 -75.32 6.90
C THR A 258 0.69 -75.14 8.12
N MET A 259 1.99 -75.46 7.99
CA MET A 259 2.95 -75.43 9.12
C MET A 259 3.05 -74.07 9.85
N ASP A 260 2.73 -72.99 9.16
CA ASP A 260 2.77 -71.62 9.66
C ASP A 260 1.45 -71.13 10.26
N GLY A 261 0.37 -71.93 10.18
CA GLY A 261 -0.98 -71.55 10.59
C GLY A 261 -1.64 -70.51 9.67
N ALA A 262 -1.14 -70.29 8.46
CA ALA A 262 -1.75 -69.33 7.52
C ALA A 262 -3.14 -69.76 7.01
N GLY A 263 -3.41 -71.06 6.94
CA GLY A 263 -4.71 -71.59 6.52
C GLY A 263 -4.77 -73.11 6.46
N CYS A 264 -5.74 -73.62 5.70
CA CYS A 264 -5.81 -75.03 5.32
C CYS A 264 -5.78 -75.20 3.80
N VAL A 265 -5.08 -76.25 3.36
CA VAL A 265 -4.80 -76.56 1.94
C VAL A 265 -5.18 -78.01 1.60
N SER A 266 -5.28 -78.31 0.30
CA SER A 266 -5.57 -79.67 -0.18
C SER A 266 -4.40 -80.63 0.14
N PRO A 267 -4.66 -81.85 0.64
CA PRO A 267 -3.61 -82.79 0.98
C PRO A 267 -2.94 -83.38 -0.27
N ILE A 268 -1.68 -83.02 -0.50
CA ILE A 268 -0.80 -83.73 -1.45
C ILE A 268 -0.57 -85.17 -0.95
N PRO A 269 -0.78 -86.22 -1.77
CA PRO A 269 -0.50 -87.61 -1.39
C PRO A 269 0.94 -87.83 -0.93
N SER A 270 1.10 -88.62 0.13
CA SER A 270 2.38 -88.88 0.82
C SER A 270 3.09 -87.64 1.39
N CYS A 271 2.50 -86.46 1.37
CA CYS A 271 3.07 -85.27 2.00
C CYS A 271 2.72 -85.21 3.50
N THR A 272 3.73 -85.02 4.35
CA THR A 272 3.59 -84.96 5.81
C THR A 272 3.53 -83.54 6.36
N ALA A 273 3.92 -82.54 5.58
CA ALA A 273 3.89 -81.14 6.01
C ALA A 273 3.73 -80.17 4.83
N HIS A 274 2.79 -79.23 4.93
CA HIS A 274 2.36 -78.34 3.84
C HIS A 274 2.64 -76.86 4.14
N LYS A 275 2.91 -76.08 3.10
CA LYS A 275 3.15 -74.62 3.17
C LYS A 275 1.89 -73.83 2.83
N ALA A 276 1.88 -72.53 3.14
CA ALA A 276 0.77 -71.61 2.84
C ALA A 276 0.37 -71.52 1.36
N ASP A 277 1.30 -71.77 0.43
CA ASP A 277 1.05 -71.81 -1.02
C ASP A 277 0.43 -73.13 -1.52
N GLY A 278 0.20 -74.09 -0.61
CA GLY A 278 -0.28 -75.43 -0.92
C GLY A 278 0.79 -76.44 -1.35
N THR A 279 2.06 -76.04 -1.43
CA THR A 279 3.17 -76.95 -1.75
C THR A 279 3.57 -77.82 -0.57
N CYS A 280 4.18 -78.97 -0.88
CA CYS A 280 4.76 -79.86 0.11
C CYS A 280 6.12 -79.35 0.61
N ALA A 281 6.37 -79.49 1.91
CA ALA A 281 7.64 -79.21 2.56
C ALA A 281 8.39 -80.47 3.00
N ALA A 282 7.67 -81.54 3.34
CA ALA A 282 8.24 -82.82 3.74
C ALA A 282 7.30 -83.98 3.34
N CYS A 283 7.88 -85.13 2.99
CA CYS A 283 7.16 -86.30 2.48
C CYS A 283 7.39 -87.53 3.38
N ALA A 284 6.52 -88.53 3.23
CA ALA A 284 6.59 -89.83 3.89
C ALA A 284 7.33 -90.87 3.03
N ASN A 285 7.77 -91.96 3.67
CA ASN A 285 8.32 -93.16 3.03
C ASN A 285 9.51 -92.86 2.10
N ASP A 286 10.46 -92.06 2.60
CA ASP A 286 11.73 -91.67 1.96
C ASP A 286 11.62 -90.94 0.61
N LEU A 287 10.39 -90.58 0.19
CA LEU A 287 10.14 -89.67 -0.92
C LEU A 287 10.63 -88.25 -0.60
N ILE A 288 10.92 -87.45 -1.63
CA ILE A 288 11.22 -86.02 -1.51
C ILE A 288 10.14 -85.16 -2.18
N PRO A 289 9.95 -83.89 -1.80
CA PRO A 289 9.13 -82.96 -2.58
C PRO A 289 9.68 -82.81 -4.01
N SER A 290 8.78 -82.76 -5.00
CA SER A 290 9.14 -82.43 -6.39
C SER A 290 9.76 -81.03 -6.48
N SER A 291 10.51 -80.77 -7.56
CA SER A 291 11.14 -79.46 -7.81
C SER A 291 10.15 -78.29 -7.92
N ASP A 292 8.86 -78.56 -8.12
CA ASP A 292 7.77 -77.57 -8.12
C ASP A 292 6.89 -77.64 -6.85
N GLY A 293 7.23 -78.52 -5.90
CA GLY A 293 6.57 -78.71 -4.62
C GLY A 293 5.18 -79.34 -4.66
N LYS A 294 4.65 -79.76 -5.82
CA LYS A 294 3.26 -80.26 -5.93
C LYS A 294 3.09 -81.76 -5.66
N TYR A 295 4.19 -82.51 -5.64
CA TYR A 295 4.18 -83.97 -5.49
C TYR A 295 5.25 -84.45 -4.51
N CYS A 296 5.09 -85.67 -4.01
CA CYS A 296 6.16 -86.43 -3.33
C CYS A 296 6.64 -87.51 -4.30
N VAL A 297 7.95 -87.52 -4.59
CA VAL A 297 8.55 -88.28 -5.70
C VAL A 297 9.79 -89.07 -5.28
N THR A 298 10.09 -90.14 -6.00
CA THR A 298 11.41 -90.81 -5.98
C THR A 298 12.43 -89.98 -6.74
N CYS A 299 13.72 -90.11 -6.41
CA CYS A 299 14.80 -89.37 -7.08
C CYS A 299 16.11 -90.16 -7.13
N ASP A 300 16.04 -91.41 -7.58
CA ASP A 300 17.17 -92.36 -7.66
C ASP A 300 18.10 -92.07 -8.86
N VAL A 301 18.28 -90.79 -9.22
CA VAL A 301 19.17 -90.35 -10.30
C VAL A 301 20.53 -89.95 -9.73
N ALA A 302 21.58 -90.67 -10.14
CA ALA A 302 22.94 -90.43 -9.70
C ALA A 302 23.37 -88.97 -9.92
N SER A 303 23.95 -88.36 -8.88
CA SER A 303 24.34 -86.94 -8.81
C SER A 303 23.21 -85.92 -9.04
N CYS A 304 21.94 -86.29 -8.83
CA CYS A 304 20.83 -85.33 -8.84
C CYS A 304 20.65 -84.61 -7.49
N ALA A 305 20.20 -83.35 -7.53
CA ALA A 305 19.89 -82.51 -6.38
C ALA A 305 18.38 -82.36 -6.13
N ALA A 306 17.55 -82.37 -7.18
CA ALA A 306 16.09 -82.40 -7.07
C ALA A 306 15.46 -83.01 -8.34
N CYS A 307 14.37 -83.76 -8.18
CA CYS A 307 13.61 -84.37 -9.28
C CYS A 307 12.26 -83.66 -9.50
N SER A 308 11.78 -83.60 -10.74
CA SER A 308 10.50 -82.98 -11.11
C SER A 308 9.33 -83.98 -11.04
N THR A 309 9.58 -85.21 -11.49
CA THR A 309 8.74 -86.40 -11.29
C THR A 309 9.63 -87.55 -10.84
N ASN A 310 9.05 -88.69 -10.43
CA ASN A 310 9.77 -89.91 -10.08
C ASN A 310 10.94 -90.17 -11.02
N ASP A 311 12.15 -90.09 -10.46
CA ASP A 311 13.42 -90.46 -11.10
C ASP A 311 13.74 -89.67 -12.39
N VAL A 312 13.20 -88.44 -12.51
CA VAL A 312 13.51 -87.46 -13.56
C VAL A 312 14.18 -86.24 -12.93
N CYS A 313 15.48 -86.10 -13.16
CA CYS A 313 16.27 -85.03 -12.55
C CYS A 313 15.93 -83.64 -13.12
N ALA A 314 15.67 -82.68 -12.24
CA ALA A 314 15.42 -81.28 -12.57
C ALA A 314 16.65 -80.38 -12.34
N SER A 315 17.53 -80.74 -11.41
CA SER A 315 18.80 -80.06 -11.16
C SER A 315 19.86 -81.01 -10.60
N CYS A 316 21.12 -80.85 -11.01
CA CYS A 316 22.23 -81.71 -10.59
C CYS A 316 22.95 -81.18 -9.34
N ASN A 317 23.62 -82.08 -8.62
CA ASN A 317 24.54 -81.74 -7.54
C ASN A 317 25.77 -80.98 -8.08
N ALA A 318 26.35 -80.14 -7.23
CA ALA A 318 27.47 -79.28 -7.59
C ALA A 318 28.64 -80.08 -8.20
N GLY A 319 29.14 -79.61 -9.36
CA GLY A 319 30.18 -80.28 -10.14
C GLY A 319 29.67 -81.15 -11.30
N PHE A 320 28.35 -81.38 -11.40
CA PHE A 320 27.72 -82.13 -12.49
C PHE A 320 26.76 -81.25 -13.30
N THR A 321 26.62 -81.51 -14.60
CA THR A 321 25.69 -80.81 -15.49
C THR A 321 24.56 -81.74 -15.96
N LEU A 322 23.37 -81.15 -16.19
CA LEU A 322 22.18 -81.90 -16.60
C LEU A 322 22.20 -82.16 -18.11
N SER A 323 22.25 -83.43 -18.49
CA SER A 323 22.12 -83.92 -19.86
C SER A 323 20.72 -83.67 -20.41
N GLN A 324 20.59 -83.61 -21.74
CA GLN A 324 19.30 -83.61 -22.46
C GLN A 324 18.45 -84.87 -22.18
N THR A 325 19.06 -85.89 -21.56
CA THR A 325 18.41 -87.14 -21.07
C THR A 325 18.01 -87.08 -19.59
N ASN A 326 18.02 -85.91 -18.96
CA ASN A 326 17.71 -85.69 -17.52
C ASN A 326 18.59 -86.50 -16.55
N THR A 327 19.88 -86.66 -16.91
CA THR A 327 20.91 -87.36 -16.11
C THR A 327 22.14 -86.48 -15.91
N CYS A 328 22.89 -86.65 -14.83
CA CYS A 328 23.96 -85.75 -14.42
C CYS A 328 25.36 -86.28 -14.78
N THR A 329 26.21 -85.48 -15.45
CA THR A 329 27.56 -85.88 -15.90
C THR A 329 28.67 -84.91 -15.45
N GLY A 330 29.90 -85.43 -15.30
CA GLY A 330 31.05 -84.71 -14.71
C GLY A 330 32.04 -84.11 -15.74
N SER A 331 32.87 -83.17 -15.28
CA SER A 331 33.71 -82.31 -16.13
C SER A 331 35.22 -82.65 -16.11
N GLY A 332 35.92 -82.45 -17.23
CA GLY A 332 37.37 -82.69 -17.38
C GLY A 332 38.26 -81.48 -17.01
N LYS A 333 39.55 -81.71 -16.75
CA LYS A 333 40.51 -80.67 -16.30
C LYS A 333 40.94 -79.71 -17.42
N ILE A 334 41.05 -78.42 -17.09
CA ILE A 334 41.48 -77.32 -17.98
C ILE A 334 42.98 -77.03 -17.82
N ASP A 335 43.66 -76.68 -18.92
CA ASP A 335 45.08 -76.32 -18.91
C ASP A 335 45.33 -74.84 -18.55
N GLY A 336 46.46 -74.56 -17.88
CA GLY A 336 46.79 -73.24 -17.34
C GLY A 336 45.89 -72.78 -16.19
N CYS A 337 45.00 -73.64 -15.68
CA CYS A 337 44.07 -73.33 -14.62
C CYS A 337 44.66 -73.61 -13.22
N ALA A 338 44.49 -72.66 -12.29
CA ALA A 338 44.87 -72.80 -10.88
C ALA A 338 43.70 -73.28 -10.01
N VAL A 339 42.49 -72.74 -10.21
CA VAL A 339 41.25 -73.15 -9.52
C VAL A 339 40.14 -73.36 -10.54
N GLN A 340 39.53 -74.56 -10.52
CA GLN A 340 38.51 -75.01 -11.47
C GLN A 340 37.24 -75.47 -10.75
N ALA A 341 36.07 -75.07 -11.27
CA ALA A 341 34.74 -75.49 -10.84
C ALA A 341 33.94 -76.01 -12.05
N GLY A 342 33.68 -77.32 -12.12
CA GLY A 342 33.04 -77.93 -13.29
C GLY A 342 33.88 -77.77 -14.56
N THR A 343 33.28 -77.35 -15.68
CA THR A 343 33.99 -76.99 -16.93
C THR A 343 34.56 -75.57 -16.93
N VAL A 344 34.57 -74.87 -15.79
CA VAL A 344 34.92 -73.44 -15.72
C VAL A 344 36.16 -73.24 -14.85
N CYS A 345 37.21 -72.68 -15.43
CA CYS A 345 38.34 -72.16 -14.68
C CYS A 345 37.96 -70.81 -14.04
N THR A 346 37.97 -70.76 -12.72
CA THR A 346 37.66 -69.55 -11.94
C THR A 346 38.91 -68.71 -11.65
N GLU A 347 40.09 -69.34 -11.64
CA GLU A 347 41.37 -68.67 -11.45
C GLU A 347 42.44 -69.36 -12.31
N CYS A 348 43.11 -68.61 -13.19
CA CYS A 348 44.24 -69.11 -13.98
C CYS A 348 45.56 -68.91 -13.23
N VAL A 349 46.63 -69.60 -13.66
CA VAL A 349 47.98 -69.37 -13.12
C VAL A 349 48.46 -67.93 -13.37
N GLU A 350 49.45 -67.48 -12.58
CA GLU A 350 49.99 -66.12 -12.61
C GLU A 350 50.35 -65.64 -14.04
N GLY A 351 50.01 -64.39 -14.35
CA GLY A 351 50.14 -63.81 -15.70
C GLY A 351 49.06 -64.22 -16.70
N LYS A 352 48.11 -65.08 -16.33
CA LYS A 352 46.97 -65.47 -17.18
C LYS A 352 45.61 -65.01 -16.63
N LYS A 353 44.63 -64.92 -17.54
CA LYS A 353 43.20 -64.70 -17.25
C LYS A 353 42.34 -65.72 -18.01
N PRO A 354 41.17 -66.11 -17.47
CA PRO A 354 40.26 -67.01 -18.17
C PRO A 354 39.63 -66.32 -19.39
N ASN A 355 39.09 -67.08 -20.32
CA ASN A 355 38.21 -66.56 -21.37
C ASN A 355 36.77 -66.37 -20.86
N LEU A 356 35.87 -65.85 -21.71
CA LEU A 356 34.51 -65.49 -21.28
C LEU A 356 33.74 -66.66 -20.64
N LEU A 357 33.89 -67.87 -21.21
CA LEU A 357 33.28 -69.13 -20.77
C LEU A 357 34.04 -69.79 -19.60
N GLY A 358 35.30 -69.43 -19.39
CA GLY A 358 36.22 -70.02 -18.43
C GLY A 358 36.84 -71.36 -18.85
N ASP A 359 36.58 -71.87 -20.04
CA ASP A 359 37.13 -73.16 -20.51
C ASP A 359 38.60 -73.07 -21.01
N LEU A 360 39.17 -71.86 -21.11
CA LEU A 360 40.56 -71.60 -21.52
C LEU A 360 41.23 -70.48 -20.71
N CYS A 361 42.56 -70.54 -20.57
CA CYS A 361 43.40 -69.54 -19.89
C CYS A 361 44.47 -68.92 -20.81
N PHE A 362 44.36 -67.63 -21.12
CA PHE A 362 45.27 -66.85 -21.98
C PHE A 362 46.22 -65.96 -21.17
N THR A 363 47.42 -65.64 -21.68
CA THR A 363 48.26 -64.59 -21.08
C THR A 363 47.62 -63.23 -21.29
N CYS A 364 47.60 -62.38 -20.28
CA CYS A 364 46.88 -61.11 -20.40
C CYS A 364 47.46 -60.04 -19.45
N GLY A 365 48.30 -59.17 -19.99
CA GLY A 365 48.92 -58.03 -19.31
C GLY A 365 48.15 -56.72 -19.44
N ILE A 366 46.84 -56.78 -19.72
CA ILE A 366 45.98 -55.59 -19.84
C ILE A 366 45.46 -55.20 -18.45
N ASP A 367 45.78 -53.99 -18.01
CA ASP A 367 45.30 -53.44 -16.74
C ASP A 367 43.76 -53.44 -16.67
N ASN A 368 43.24 -53.81 -15.50
CA ASN A 368 41.82 -53.96 -15.21
C ASN A 368 41.04 -54.93 -16.14
N CYS A 369 41.73 -55.79 -16.89
CA CYS A 369 41.06 -56.86 -17.64
C CYS A 369 40.77 -58.08 -16.74
N ALA A 370 39.51 -58.53 -16.74
CA ALA A 370 39.06 -59.68 -15.94
C ALA A 370 39.12 -61.01 -16.72
N LYS A 371 38.80 -60.98 -18.03
CA LYS A 371 38.80 -62.15 -18.93
C LYS A 371 39.25 -61.77 -20.34
N CYS A 372 39.93 -62.67 -21.04
CA CYS A 372 40.58 -62.37 -22.33
C CYS A 372 40.14 -63.32 -23.46
N SER A 373 39.95 -62.83 -24.69
CA SER A 373 39.53 -63.65 -25.85
C SER A 373 40.68 -64.36 -26.56
N ALA A 374 41.87 -63.81 -26.42
CA ALA A 374 43.14 -64.34 -26.89
C ALA A 374 44.26 -63.80 -25.97
N ASN A 375 45.52 -64.12 -26.28
CA ASN A 375 46.64 -63.51 -25.56
C ASN A 375 46.63 -61.99 -25.78
N ASP A 376 46.60 -61.25 -24.67
CA ASP A 376 46.54 -59.78 -24.65
C ASP A 376 45.41 -59.19 -25.51
N GLU A 377 44.23 -59.82 -25.49
CA GLU A 377 42.97 -59.26 -26.00
C GLU A 377 41.89 -59.37 -24.91
N CYS A 378 41.44 -58.25 -24.37
CA CYS A 378 40.40 -58.27 -23.35
C CYS A 378 39.01 -58.61 -23.93
N ALA A 379 38.33 -59.58 -23.30
CA ALA A 379 36.95 -59.98 -23.62
C ALA A 379 35.95 -59.44 -22.58
N GLN A 380 36.39 -59.24 -21.34
CA GLN A 380 35.58 -58.66 -20.26
C GLN A 380 36.51 -57.96 -19.28
N CYS A 381 36.27 -56.68 -19.01
CA CYS A 381 37.00 -55.92 -18.01
C CYS A 381 36.42 -56.12 -16.60
N THR A 382 37.08 -55.58 -15.58
CA THR A 382 36.51 -55.51 -14.22
C THR A 382 35.26 -54.63 -14.19
N THR A 383 34.35 -54.91 -13.26
CA THR A 383 33.06 -54.20 -13.09
C THR A 383 33.20 -52.67 -13.15
N GLY A 384 32.43 -52.04 -14.04
CA GLY A 384 32.47 -50.59 -14.31
C GLY A 384 33.26 -50.20 -15.56
N LEU A 385 34.04 -51.12 -16.14
CA LEU A 385 34.81 -50.91 -17.36
C LEU A 385 34.33 -51.82 -18.50
N ILE A 386 34.56 -51.40 -19.73
CA ILE A 386 34.36 -52.17 -20.96
C ILE A 386 35.67 -52.34 -21.75
N PRO A 387 35.80 -53.40 -22.59
CA PRO A 387 36.91 -53.51 -23.53
C PRO A 387 36.83 -52.42 -24.61
N ARG A 388 37.95 -51.78 -24.93
CA ARG A 388 38.08 -50.94 -26.12
C ARG A 388 37.89 -51.78 -27.40
N ASN A 389 37.48 -51.18 -28.53
CA ASN A 389 37.24 -51.87 -29.80
C ASN A 389 38.42 -52.74 -30.29
N ASP A 390 39.67 -52.29 -30.07
CA ASP A 390 40.90 -53.03 -30.41
C ASP A 390 41.24 -54.14 -29.40
N LYS A 391 40.49 -54.21 -28.30
CA LYS A 391 40.65 -55.09 -27.14
C LYS A 391 41.98 -54.95 -26.38
N LYS A 392 42.77 -53.88 -26.58
CA LYS A 392 44.07 -53.70 -25.92
C LYS A 392 44.02 -52.85 -24.65
N ALA A 393 42.86 -52.27 -24.33
CA ALA A 393 42.63 -51.50 -23.12
C ALA A 393 41.24 -51.77 -22.53
N CYS A 394 41.10 -51.50 -21.24
CA CYS A 394 39.83 -51.37 -20.53
C CYS A 394 39.57 -49.88 -20.25
N VAL A 395 38.38 -49.40 -20.59
CA VAL A 395 37.96 -47.99 -20.42
C VAL A 395 36.63 -47.93 -19.67
N ASP A 396 36.32 -46.80 -19.02
CA ASP A 396 35.09 -46.64 -18.24
C ASP A 396 33.83 -46.81 -19.11
N GLU A 397 32.80 -47.47 -18.57
CA GLU A 397 31.53 -47.68 -19.29
C GLU A 397 30.75 -46.37 -19.42
N ILE A 398 30.70 -45.80 -20.62
CA ILE A 398 29.87 -44.63 -20.91
C ILE A 398 28.41 -45.09 -21.08
N THR A 399 27.59 -44.83 -20.06
CA THR A 399 26.16 -45.15 -20.06
C THR A 399 25.46 -44.60 -21.31
N SER A 400 24.65 -45.45 -21.95
CA SER A 400 23.93 -45.16 -23.20
C SER A 400 24.81 -44.94 -24.45
N CYS A 401 26.10 -45.28 -24.41
CA CYS A 401 26.93 -45.32 -25.62
C CYS A 401 26.77 -46.63 -26.41
N GLN A 402 26.75 -46.54 -27.74
CA GLN A 402 26.69 -47.68 -28.68
C GLN A 402 28.02 -47.95 -29.40
N ALA A 403 28.82 -46.92 -29.65
CA ALA A 403 30.12 -47.06 -30.31
C ALA A 403 31.14 -46.09 -29.74
N TYR A 404 32.38 -46.56 -29.61
CA TYR A 404 33.51 -45.82 -29.05
C TYR A 404 34.59 -45.59 -30.12
N ASP A 405 35.49 -44.64 -29.92
CA ASP A 405 36.72 -44.47 -30.70
C ASP A 405 37.94 -45.15 -30.02
N ASP A 406 39.11 -45.00 -30.65
CA ASP A 406 40.38 -45.58 -30.18
C ASP A 406 40.94 -44.86 -28.93
N ASP A 407 40.41 -43.69 -28.55
CA ASP A 407 40.69 -43.01 -27.28
C ASP A 407 39.73 -43.47 -26.15
N GLY A 408 38.71 -44.29 -26.46
CA GLY A 408 37.68 -44.71 -25.51
C GLY A 408 36.56 -43.68 -25.31
N LYS A 409 36.41 -42.70 -26.20
CA LYS A 409 35.29 -41.75 -26.19
C LYS A 409 34.11 -42.28 -26.99
N CYS A 410 32.90 -41.88 -26.61
CA CYS A 410 31.71 -42.23 -27.35
C CYS A 410 31.61 -41.48 -28.69
N THR A 411 31.29 -42.20 -29.76
CA THR A 411 31.04 -41.68 -31.12
C THR A 411 29.60 -41.86 -31.58
N LEU A 412 28.83 -42.77 -30.98
CA LEU A 412 27.41 -42.99 -31.24
C LEU A 412 26.67 -43.40 -29.95
N CYS A 413 25.49 -42.86 -29.72
CA CYS A 413 24.67 -43.10 -28.51
C CYS A 413 23.37 -43.86 -28.84
N SER A 414 22.88 -44.68 -27.91
CA SER A 414 21.57 -45.34 -28.01
C SER A 414 20.41 -44.38 -27.77
N ALA A 415 20.65 -43.30 -27.03
CA ALA A 415 19.77 -42.15 -26.90
C ALA A 415 20.62 -40.88 -26.72
N GLY A 416 20.24 -39.79 -27.39
CA GLY A 416 21.02 -38.56 -27.41
C GLY A 416 22.18 -38.57 -28.42
N VAL A 417 23.17 -37.70 -28.18
CA VAL A 417 24.39 -37.54 -28.99
C VAL A 417 25.62 -37.55 -28.06
N PRO A 418 26.84 -37.83 -28.55
CA PRO A 418 28.04 -37.67 -27.73
C PRO A 418 28.22 -36.22 -27.26
N SER A 419 28.68 -36.04 -26.02
CA SER A 419 29.09 -34.74 -25.50
C SER A 419 30.32 -34.18 -26.21
N SER A 420 30.57 -32.88 -26.05
CA SER A 420 31.70 -32.18 -26.69
C SER A 420 33.09 -32.72 -26.30
N SER A 421 33.21 -33.41 -25.16
CA SER A 421 34.40 -34.15 -24.73
C SER A 421 34.44 -35.61 -25.22
N GLY A 422 33.31 -36.15 -25.68
CA GLY A 422 33.10 -37.57 -25.99
C GLY A 422 32.98 -38.48 -24.76
N THR A 423 32.95 -37.94 -23.54
CA THR A 423 32.97 -38.75 -22.29
C THR A 423 31.58 -39.08 -21.75
N SER A 424 30.51 -38.73 -22.47
CA SER A 424 29.12 -38.98 -22.06
C SER A 424 28.17 -38.97 -23.26
N CYS A 425 27.05 -39.68 -23.17
CA CYS A 425 25.91 -39.53 -24.06
C CYS A 425 24.91 -38.55 -23.47
N VAL A 426 24.51 -37.54 -24.24
CA VAL A 426 23.72 -36.40 -23.76
C VAL A 426 22.50 -36.11 -24.62
N THR A 427 21.38 -35.79 -23.98
CA THR A 427 20.15 -35.35 -24.66
C THR A 427 20.32 -33.91 -25.15
N CYS A 428 20.44 -33.72 -26.46
CA CYS A 428 20.67 -32.42 -27.09
C CYS A 428 19.47 -32.05 -27.98
N THR A 429 18.48 -31.38 -27.39
CA THR A 429 17.21 -30.98 -28.02
C THR A 429 17.07 -29.46 -28.21
N ILE A 430 18.14 -28.70 -27.93
CA ILE A 430 18.18 -27.25 -28.02
C ILE A 430 18.16 -26.83 -29.49
N THR A 431 17.17 -26.02 -29.87
CA THR A 431 17.08 -25.41 -31.20
C THR A 431 18.36 -24.65 -31.54
N ASP A 432 18.88 -24.87 -32.74
CA ASP A 432 20.13 -24.26 -33.24
C ASP A 432 21.39 -24.56 -32.41
N CYS A 433 21.39 -25.63 -31.62
CA CYS A 433 22.62 -26.18 -31.04
C CYS A 433 23.34 -27.15 -32.00
N ALA A 434 24.65 -26.96 -32.18
CA ALA A 434 25.51 -27.83 -33.00
C ALA A 434 26.24 -28.90 -32.18
N LYS A 435 26.56 -28.64 -30.90
CA LYS A 435 27.14 -29.62 -29.95
C LYS A 435 26.71 -29.31 -28.52
N CYS A 436 26.33 -30.33 -27.75
CA CYS A 436 26.09 -30.19 -26.30
C CYS A 436 27.31 -30.61 -25.45
N SER A 437 27.50 -29.98 -24.30
CA SER A 437 28.46 -30.38 -23.24
C SER A 437 27.83 -31.37 -22.25
N ALA A 438 26.57 -31.14 -21.89
CA ALA A 438 25.80 -31.98 -20.97
C ALA A 438 24.35 -32.15 -21.47
N ASN A 439 23.51 -32.86 -20.69
CA ASN A 439 22.08 -32.97 -20.98
C ASN A 439 21.42 -31.59 -20.99
N GLU A 440 20.81 -31.21 -22.12
CA GLU A 440 20.21 -29.89 -22.33
C GLU A 440 21.19 -28.71 -22.08
N GLU A 441 22.49 -28.86 -22.34
CA GLU A 441 23.47 -27.76 -22.29
C GLU A 441 24.30 -27.68 -23.59
N CYS A 442 24.15 -26.60 -24.35
CA CYS A 442 24.87 -26.35 -25.59
C CYS A 442 26.29 -25.79 -25.37
N ALA A 443 27.28 -26.45 -25.95
CA ALA A 443 28.68 -26.01 -25.98
C ALA A 443 29.03 -25.21 -27.25
N LEU A 444 28.27 -25.37 -28.33
CA LEU A 444 28.47 -24.69 -29.61
C LEU A 444 27.16 -24.62 -30.38
N CYS A 445 26.74 -23.43 -30.78
CA CYS A 445 25.54 -23.20 -31.58
C CYS A 445 25.82 -23.26 -33.10
N THR A 446 24.77 -23.27 -33.91
CA THR A 446 24.85 -23.17 -35.38
C THR A 446 25.03 -21.72 -35.82
N GLY A 447 25.73 -21.51 -36.95
CA GLY A 447 25.89 -20.18 -37.55
C GLY A 447 26.67 -19.20 -36.67
N SER A 448 26.11 -18.00 -36.47
CA SER A 448 26.67 -16.91 -35.67
C SER A 448 25.90 -16.69 -34.36
N LEU A 449 25.37 -17.77 -33.78
CA LEU A 449 24.72 -17.76 -32.48
C LEU A 449 25.72 -18.12 -31.38
N VAL A 450 25.50 -17.62 -30.16
CA VAL A 450 26.31 -17.91 -28.98
C VAL A 450 25.45 -18.64 -27.93
N PRO A 451 26.00 -19.63 -27.19
CA PRO A 451 25.27 -20.24 -26.08
C PRO A 451 24.94 -19.24 -24.96
N SER A 452 23.81 -19.41 -24.29
CA SER A 452 23.56 -18.77 -22.98
C SER A 452 24.57 -19.23 -21.93
N ALA A 453 24.72 -18.48 -20.83
CA ALA A 453 25.71 -18.78 -19.79
C ALA A 453 25.51 -20.15 -19.10
N ASP A 454 24.30 -20.71 -19.20
CA ASP A 454 23.93 -22.04 -18.70
C ASP A 454 23.74 -23.08 -19.82
N GLY A 455 24.15 -22.74 -21.05
CA GLY A 455 24.09 -23.57 -22.25
C GLY A 455 22.70 -23.79 -22.86
N LYS A 456 21.58 -23.46 -22.19
CA LYS A 456 20.25 -23.99 -22.56
C LYS A 456 19.62 -23.34 -23.80
N THR A 457 20.17 -22.25 -24.30
CA THR A 457 19.67 -21.55 -25.49
C THR A 457 20.82 -21.07 -26.38
N CYS A 458 20.52 -20.89 -27.67
CA CYS A 458 21.42 -20.29 -28.65
C CYS A 458 20.89 -18.90 -29.03
N GLY A 459 21.58 -17.86 -28.56
CA GLY A 459 21.18 -16.45 -28.73
C GLY A 459 21.99 -15.73 -29.82
N THR A 460 21.46 -14.61 -30.31
CA THR A 460 22.21 -13.71 -31.21
C THR A 460 23.32 -12.98 -30.45
N GLU A 461 24.53 -12.94 -31.01
CA GLU A 461 25.66 -12.20 -30.44
C GLU A 461 25.30 -10.72 -30.17
N ILE A 462 25.53 -10.25 -28.94
CA ILE A 462 25.34 -8.84 -28.55
C ILE A 462 26.69 -8.10 -28.70
N PRO A 463 26.81 -7.10 -29.60
CA PRO A 463 28.08 -6.41 -29.82
C PRO A 463 28.63 -5.73 -28.56
N ASN A 464 29.93 -5.91 -28.32
CA ASN A 464 30.69 -5.48 -27.13
C ASN A 464 30.30 -6.17 -25.81
N CYS A 465 29.51 -7.23 -25.83
CA CYS A 465 29.24 -8.04 -24.65
C CYS A 465 30.45 -8.91 -24.28
N GLN A 466 30.74 -9.06 -22.99
CA GLN A 466 31.81 -9.92 -22.43
C GLN A 466 31.29 -11.16 -21.71
N ALA A 467 30.13 -11.07 -21.06
CA ALA A 467 29.46 -12.20 -20.43
C ALA A 467 27.94 -12.06 -20.58
N TYR A 468 27.25 -13.20 -20.63
CA TYR A 468 25.80 -13.29 -20.77
C TYR A 468 25.15 -13.84 -19.49
N ASP A 469 23.82 -13.86 -19.43
CA ASP A 469 23.02 -14.64 -18.48
C ASP A 469 22.39 -15.88 -19.13
N ASN A 470 21.61 -16.60 -18.34
CA ASN A 470 20.88 -17.81 -18.75
C ASN A 470 19.74 -17.52 -19.76
N ALA A 471 19.39 -16.25 -19.97
CA ALA A 471 18.39 -15.79 -20.94
C ALA A 471 19.03 -15.16 -22.19
N GLY A 472 20.36 -15.28 -22.37
CA GLY A 472 21.09 -14.73 -23.51
C GLY A 472 21.23 -13.20 -23.48
N LYS A 473 20.99 -12.56 -22.33
CA LYS A 473 21.20 -11.11 -22.14
C LYS A 473 22.62 -10.84 -21.68
N CYS A 474 23.14 -9.67 -21.99
CA CYS A 474 24.45 -9.23 -21.56
C CYS A 474 24.49 -8.88 -20.05
N THR A 475 25.48 -9.41 -19.33
CA THR A 475 25.75 -9.15 -17.89
C THR A 475 27.00 -8.30 -17.67
N SER A 476 27.97 -8.31 -18.60
CA SER A 476 29.13 -7.42 -18.58
C SER A 476 29.55 -7.01 -20.00
N CYS A 477 30.14 -5.81 -20.14
CA CYS A 477 30.44 -5.19 -21.43
C CYS A 477 31.91 -4.77 -21.52
N SER A 478 32.54 -4.98 -22.69
CA SER A 478 33.91 -4.52 -22.94
C SER A 478 34.02 -2.99 -23.03
N VAL A 479 32.92 -2.33 -23.43
CA VAL A 479 32.75 -0.87 -23.43
C VAL A 479 31.31 -0.54 -23.03
N GLY A 480 31.15 0.34 -22.03
CA GLY A 480 29.84 0.70 -21.47
C GLY A 480 29.37 -0.26 -20.38
N VAL A 481 28.07 -0.26 -20.11
CA VAL A 481 27.37 -1.15 -19.16
C VAL A 481 26.20 -1.84 -19.86
N PRO A 482 25.69 -2.97 -19.36
CA PRO A 482 24.46 -3.55 -19.88
C PRO A 482 23.28 -2.57 -19.83
N SER A 483 22.46 -2.57 -20.88
CA SER A 483 21.20 -1.84 -20.88
C SER A 483 20.18 -2.46 -19.93
N PHE A 484 19.14 -1.70 -19.57
CA PHE A 484 18.12 -2.12 -18.59
C PHE A 484 17.40 -3.45 -18.92
N ASN A 485 17.28 -3.80 -20.21
CA ASN A 485 16.73 -5.09 -20.65
C ASN A 485 17.82 -6.15 -20.94
N GLY A 486 19.10 -5.79 -20.83
CA GLY A 486 20.27 -6.61 -21.11
C GLY A 486 20.51 -6.93 -22.59
N MET A 487 19.80 -6.28 -23.52
CA MET A 487 19.88 -6.61 -24.96
C MET A 487 20.96 -5.82 -25.72
N SER A 488 21.77 -5.01 -25.02
CA SER A 488 22.81 -4.17 -25.62
C SER A 488 23.80 -3.65 -24.56
N CYS A 489 25.03 -3.36 -24.98
CA CYS A 489 25.99 -2.58 -24.21
C CYS A 489 25.82 -1.09 -24.52
N VAL A 490 25.71 -0.25 -23.47
CA VAL A 490 25.36 1.16 -23.58
C VAL A 490 26.21 2.06 -22.69
N THR A 491 26.46 3.29 -23.12
CA THR A 491 27.05 4.33 -22.25
C THR A 491 25.99 4.87 -21.30
N CYS A 492 26.27 4.94 -20.01
CA CYS A 492 25.36 5.52 -19.01
C CYS A 492 26.08 6.60 -18.20
N VAL A 493 26.08 7.82 -18.72
CA VAL A 493 26.72 9.00 -18.11
C VAL A 493 25.64 10.03 -17.77
N ILE A 494 24.74 9.65 -16.86
CA ILE A 494 23.67 10.50 -16.32
C ILE A 494 23.78 10.44 -14.80
N ASP A 495 23.92 11.60 -14.17
CA ASP A 495 24.03 11.70 -12.71
C ASP A 495 22.79 11.11 -12.03
N ASN A 496 23.01 10.33 -10.97
CA ASN A 496 21.99 9.60 -10.22
C ASN A 496 21.13 8.62 -11.06
N CYS A 497 21.60 8.20 -12.24
CA CYS A 497 20.98 7.11 -12.99
C CYS A 497 21.54 5.75 -12.55
N ALA A 498 20.67 4.84 -12.08
CA ALA A 498 21.05 3.49 -11.68
C ALA A 498 21.22 2.54 -12.89
N LYS A 499 20.41 2.72 -13.94
CA LYS A 499 20.40 1.87 -15.15
C LYS A 499 19.92 2.64 -16.37
N CYS A 500 20.59 2.50 -17.52
CA CYS A 500 20.17 3.10 -18.79
C CYS A 500 19.46 2.10 -19.73
N SER A 501 18.40 2.52 -20.44
CA SER A 501 17.78 1.73 -21.53
C SER A 501 18.48 1.87 -22.88
N ALA A 502 19.24 2.95 -23.10
CA ALA A 502 20.04 3.20 -24.30
C ALA A 502 21.20 4.15 -23.96
N ASN A 503 22.10 4.42 -24.91
CA ASN A 503 23.20 5.38 -24.74
C ASN A 503 22.69 6.73 -24.22
N ASN A 504 23.05 7.04 -22.97
CA ASN A 504 22.61 8.22 -22.22
C ASN A 504 21.08 8.42 -22.29
N GLN A 505 20.34 7.34 -22.01
CA GLN A 505 18.90 7.36 -21.69
C GLN A 505 18.65 6.50 -20.46
N CYS A 506 18.40 7.13 -19.32
CA CYS A 506 18.07 6.48 -18.08
C CYS A 506 16.75 5.70 -18.16
N ALA A 507 16.71 4.55 -17.49
CA ALA A 507 15.52 3.72 -17.30
C ALA A 507 15.09 3.69 -15.83
N GLN A 508 16.06 3.71 -14.91
CA GLN A 508 15.84 3.69 -13.47
C GLN A 508 16.87 4.60 -12.78
N CYS A 509 16.39 5.49 -11.92
CA CYS A 509 17.22 6.40 -11.12
C CYS A 509 17.62 5.80 -9.76
N THR A 510 18.57 6.41 -9.05
CA THR A 510 18.98 6.04 -7.69
C THR A 510 18.14 6.78 -6.64
N GLY A 511 17.66 6.05 -5.63
CA GLY A 511 16.83 6.63 -4.57
C GLY A 511 15.42 6.98 -5.04
N GLU A 512 14.83 8.02 -4.45
CA GLU A 512 13.46 8.50 -4.71
C GLU A 512 13.37 9.44 -5.94
N LEU A 513 14.43 9.53 -6.74
CA LEU A 513 14.46 10.36 -7.94
C LEU A 513 13.67 9.72 -9.08
N LEU A 514 12.98 10.56 -9.86
CA LEU A 514 12.15 10.17 -10.99
C LEU A 514 12.87 10.40 -12.32
N THR A 515 12.59 9.55 -13.30
CA THR A 515 13.20 9.63 -14.64
C THR A 515 12.55 10.75 -15.47
N SER A 516 13.34 11.63 -16.07
CA SER A 516 12.80 12.65 -17.00
C SER A 516 12.11 12.01 -18.21
N SER A 517 11.12 12.71 -18.80
CA SER A 517 10.33 12.21 -19.92
C SER A 517 11.11 12.10 -21.25
N ASP A 518 12.27 12.76 -21.34
CA ASP A 518 13.26 12.55 -22.42
C ASP A 518 14.33 11.50 -22.07
N LYS A 519 14.25 10.92 -20.86
CA LYS A 519 15.18 9.96 -20.24
C LYS A 519 16.60 10.47 -19.99
N LYS A 520 16.88 11.77 -20.06
CA LYS A 520 18.26 12.29 -19.92
C LYS A 520 18.68 12.70 -18.51
N ALA A 521 17.76 12.75 -17.56
CA ALA A 521 18.06 13.13 -16.18
C ALA A 521 17.27 12.29 -15.17
N CYS A 522 17.77 12.31 -13.93
CA CYS A 522 17.09 11.84 -12.73
C CYS A 522 16.82 13.05 -11.84
N VAL A 523 15.56 13.30 -11.54
CA VAL A 523 15.07 14.56 -10.98
C VAL A 523 14.26 14.33 -9.71
N ALA A 524 14.19 15.31 -8.82
CA ALA A 524 13.38 15.22 -7.61
C ALA A 524 11.88 15.17 -7.96
N GLU A 525 11.08 14.49 -7.12
CA GLU A 525 9.63 14.52 -7.26
C GLU A 525 9.09 15.95 -7.06
N ILE A 526 8.20 16.37 -7.96
CA ILE A 526 7.32 17.51 -7.79
C ILE A 526 5.94 16.95 -7.52
N THR A 527 5.36 17.25 -6.35
CA THR A 527 4.04 16.75 -5.96
C THR A 527 3.00 17.05 -7.03
N SER A 528 2.21 16.03 -7.39
CA SER A 528 1.22 16.07 -8.48
C SER A 528 1.77 16.29 -9.90
N CYS A 529 3.08 16.19 -10.14
CA CYS A 529 3.66 16.22 -11.50
C CYS A 529 3.72 14.81 -12.13
N THR A 530 3.24 14.68 -13.37
CA THR A 530 3.16 13.41 -14.11
C THR A 530 4.18 13.26 -15.24
N ALA A 531 4.88 14.34 -15.61
CA ALA A 531 5.92 14.31 -16.65
C ALA A 531 6.95 15.44 -16.45
N TYR A 532 8.24 15.13 -16.60
CA TYR A 532 9.36 15.99 -16.21
C TYR A 532 10.32 16.28 -17.38
N ASN A 533 10.85 17.49 -17.44
CA ASN A 533 12.00 17.86 -18.28
C ASN A 533 13.32 17.34 -17.68
N SER A 534 14.39 17.35 -18.48
CA SER A 534 15.75 17.00 -18.04
C SER A 534 16.45 18.06 -17.18
N ASP A 535 15.82 19.22 -16.95
CA ASP A 535 16.26 20.26 -16.00
C ASP A 535 15.55 20.16 -14.63
N GLY A 536 14.70 19.16 -14.42
CA GLY A 536 13.90 18.98 -13.21
C GLY A 536 12.57 19.75 -13.20
N THR A 537 12.22 20.49 -14.24
CA THR A 537 10.92 21.18 -14.31
C THR A 537 9.77 20.27 -14.76
N CYS A 538 8.58 20.53 -14.23
CA CYS A 538 7.36 19.83 -14.59
C CYS A 538 6.83 20.24 -15.98
N THR A 539 6.21 19.30 -16.70
CA THR A 539 5.63 19.51 -18.03
C THR A 539 4.14 19.16 -18.14
N ALA A 540 3.64 18.32 -17.23
CA ALA A 540 2.23 17.96 -17.08
C ALA A 540 1.96 17.55 -15.63
N CYS A 541 0.76 17.83 -15.15
CA CYS A 541 0.33 17.54 -13.78
C CYS A 541 -0.83 16.53 -13.76
N SER A 542 -1.06 15.86 -12.63
CA SER A 542 -2.24 15.02 -12.39
C SER A 542 -3.48 15.86 -12.06
N ALA A 543 -3.27 17.02 -11.44
CA ALA A 543 -4.25 18.07 -11.20
C ALA A 543 -3.59 19.45 -11.34
N GLY A 544 -4.33 20.42 -11.88
CA GLY A 544 -3.81 21.76 -12.17
C GLY A 544 -2.85 21.82 -13.37
N SER A 545 -2.08 22.90 -13.44
CA SER A 545 -1.07 23.18 -14.47
C SER A 545 0.31 23.32 -13.84
N PRO A 546 1.42 23.10 -14.59
CA PRO A 546 2.73 23.51 -14.13
C PRO A 546 2.74 25.03 -13.89
N SER A 547 3.34 25.43 -12.77
CA SER A 547 3.58 26.84 -12.42
C SER A 547 4.44 27.56 -13.46
N THR A 548 4.48 28.89 -13.40
CA THR A 548 5.29 29.72 -14.32
C THR A 548 6.79 29.41 -14.27
N ASP A 549 7.35 29.06 -13.10
CA ASP A 549 8.72 28.54 -12.95
C ASP A 549 8.83 27.02 -13.20
N LYS A 550 7.69 26.34 -13.29
CA LYS A 550 7.46 24.91 -13.52
C LYS A 550 8.03 24.00 -12.42
N LYS A 551 8.25 24.48 -11.19
CA LYS A 551 8.72 23.64 -10.08
C LYS A 551 7.62 23.13 -9.16
N SER A 552 6.37 23.52 -9.43
CA SER A 552 5.17 23.04 -8.74
C SER A 552 4.02 22.81 -9.72
N CYS A 553 3.05 22.00 -9.32
CA CYS A 553 1.75 21.85 -9.98
C CYS A 553 0.69 22.62 -9.20
N VAL A 554 0.08 23.63 -9.83
CA VAL A 554 -0.84 24.57 -9.18
C VAL A 554 -2.20 24.59 -9.87
N THR A 555 -3.25 24.68 -9.06
CA THR A 555 -4.60 24.99 -9.53
C THR A 555 -4.82 26.49 -9.41
N CYS A 556 -4.98 27.18 -10.54
CA CYS A 556 -5.24 28.61 -10.55
C CYS A 556 -6.50 28.97 -9.72
N PRO A 557 -6.49 30.10 -8.98
CA PRO A 557 -7.62 30.53 -8.15
C PRO A 557 -8.84 30.97 -8.99
N ASP A 558 -8.60 31.38 -10.23
CA ASP A 558 -9.61 31.88 -11.17
C ASP A 558 -9.51 31.11 -12.50
N ASN A 559 -10.66 30.65 -13.02
CA ASN A 559 -10.76 29.93 -14.30
C ASN A 559 -10.41 30.80 -15.52
N ASN A 560 -10.45 32.13 -15.39
CA ASN A 560 -10.08 33.09 -16.44
C ASN A 560 -8.58 33.43 -16.42
N CYS A 561 -7.78 32.83 -15.53
CA CYS A 561 -6.33 32.96 -15.55
C CYS A 561 -5.69 32.16 -16.70
N VAL A 562 -4.51 32.58 -17.18
CA VAL A 562 -3.71 31.90 -18.22
C VAL A 562 -2.58 31.04 -17.62
N SER A 563 -1.93 31.56 -16.57
CA SER A 563 -0.75 30.95 -15.94
C SER A 563 -0.62 31.44 -14.50
N CYS A 564 -0.18 30.59 -13.59
CA CYS A 564 -0.10 30.89 -12.16
C CYS A 564 1.28 30.60 -11.56
N SER A 565 1.66 31.41 -10.58
CA SER A 565 2.85 31.20 -9.74
C SER A 565 2.65 30.03 -8.76
N ALA A 566 3.76 29.59 -8.16
CA ALA A 566 3.76 28.55 -7.11
C ALA A 566 2.89 28.91 -5.89
N ASP A 567 2.73 30.21 -5.60
CA ASP A 567 1.95 30.73 -4.47
C ASP A 567 0.43 30.83 -4.75
N ASN A 568 -0.05 30.21 -5.84
CA ASN A 568 -1.43 30.30 -6.36
C ASN A 568 -1.88 31.72 -6.75
N THR A 569 -0.96 32.64 -7.07
CA THR A 569 -1.28 33.91 -7.73
C THR A 569 -1.31 33.74 -9.25
N CYS A 570 -2.17 34.51 -9.92
CA CYS A 570 -2.29 34.58 -11.37
C CYS A 570 -1.28 35.56 -11.98
N ASP A 571 -0.57 35.15 -13.03
CA ASP A 571 0.42 35.98 -13.73
C ASP A 571 -0.17 36.71 -14.96
N GLY A 572 -1.41 36.39 -15.35
CA GLY A 572 -2.09 37.04 -16.47
C GLY A 572 -3.44 36.41 -16.82
N CYS A 573 -4.39 37.24 -17.25
CA CYS A 573 -5.78 36.86 -17.50
C CYS A 573 -6.07 36.62 -19.00
N GLN A 574 -7.11 35.83 -19.28
CA GLN A 574 -7.53 35.48 -20.64
C GLN A 574 -8.24 36.65 -21.33
N GLY A 575 -7.98 36.85 -22.62
CA GLY A 575 -8.76 37.72 -23.49
C GLY A 575 -8.85 39.18 -23.03
N THR A 576 -10.03 39.59 -22.56
CA THR A 576 -10.32 40.96 -22.11
C THR A 576 -10.34 41.14 -20.59
N TYR A 577 -10.12 40.08 -19.81
CA TYR A 577 -10.08 40.16 -18.35
C TYR A 577 -8.82 40.90 -17.88
N GLN A 578 -8.91 41.61 -16.75
CA GLN A 578 -7.84 42.39 -16.13
C GLN A 578 -7.43 41.76 -14.79
N LEU A 579 -6.14 41.77 -14.49
CA LEU A 579 -5.59 41.16 -13.29
C LEU A 579 -5.86 42.04 -12.06
N SER A 580 -6.35 41.42 -10.99
CA SER A 580 -6.49 42.06 -9.68
C SER A 580 -5.15 42.46 -9.06
N LYS A 581 -5.16 43.48 -8.21
CA LYS A 581 -3.97 44.05 -7.56
C LYS A 581 -3.24 43.11 -6.59
N ASP A 582 -3.93 42.09 -6.07
CA ASP A 582 -3.34 41.00 -5.28
C ASP A 582 -3.00 39.75 -6.13
N HIS A 583 -3.25 39.82 -7.44
CA HIS A 583 -3.09 38.75 -8.42
C HIS A 583 -3.97 37.51 -8.17
N THR A 584 -5.00 37.54 -7.32
CA THR A 584 -5.80 36.33 -7.00
C THR A 584 -7.01 36.10 -7.92
N SER A 585 -7.43 37.11 -8.69
CA SER A 585 -8.60 37.03 -9.60
C SER A 585 -8.44 37.80 -10.92
N CYS A 586 -9.31 37.50 -11.88
CA CYS A 586 -9.36 38.06 -13.22
C CYS A 586 -10.71 38.74 -13.49
N GLN A 587 -10.73 40.07 -13.44
CA GLN A 587 -11.94 40.90 -13.48
C GLN A 587 -12.35 41.31 -14.89
N THR A 588 -13.65 41.57 -15.11
CA THR A 588 -14.12 42.08 -16.41
C THR A 588 -13.66 43.52 -16.65
N PHE A 589 -13.25 43.84 -17.87
CA PHE A 589 -12.73 45.17 -18.21
C PHE A 589 -13.77 46.28 -18.03
N VAL A 590 -13.45 47.24 -17.17
CA VAL A 590 -14.20 48.48 -16.94
C VAL A 590 -13.54 49.62 -17.70
N SER A 591 -14.30 50.27 -18.59
CA SER A 591 -13.78 51.35 -19.44
C SER A 591 -13.35 52.56 -18.60
N GLY A 592 -12.05 52.88 -18.69
CA GLY A 592 -11.43 53.99 -17.98
C GLY A 592 -11.05 53.71 -16.53
N CYS A 593 -11.01 52.44 -16.09
CA CYS A 593 -10.48 52.03 -14.79
C CYS A 593 -8.95 52.25 -14.68
N ALA A 594 -8.43 52.43 -13.46
CA ALA A 594 -7.00 52.56 -13.16
C ALA A 594 -6.41 51.30 -12.50
N GLU A 595 -7.04 50.77 -11.45
CA GLU A 595 -6.65 49.52 -10.78
C GLU A 595 -7.86 48.61 -10.56
N TYR A 596 -7.64 47.29 -10.51
CA TYR A 596 -8.66 46.28 -10.24
C TYR A 596 -8.39 45.54 -8.93
N ASP A 597 -9.44 45.08 -8.25
CA ASP A 597 -9.37 44.22 -7.05
C ASP A 597 -10.14 42.91 -7.30
N ASN A 598 -10.61 42.23 -6.25
CA ASN A 598 -11.38 40.99 -6.37
C ASN A 598 -12.89 41.18 -6.56
N ALA A 599 -13.37 42.43 -6.53
CA ALA A 599 -14.78 42.80 -6.76
C ALA A 599 -15.00 43.51 -8.11
N GLY A 600 -13.95 44.08 -8.71
CA GLY A 600 -13.99 44.65 -10.05
C GLY A 600 -12.98 45.79 -10.23
N CYS A 601 -13.45 46.94 -10.71
CA CYS A 601 -12.65 48.14 -10.78
C CYS A 601 -12.54 48.78 -9.39
N ALA A 602 -11.33 48.83 -8.84
CA ALA A 602 -11.03 49.34 -7.50
C ALA A 602 -10.81 50.86 -7.48
N SER A 603 -10.29 51.44 -8.57
CA SER A 603 -10.01 52.88 -8.65
C SER A 603 -10.14 53.45 -10.06
N CYS A 604 -10.47 54.74 -10.11
CA CYS A 604 -10.56 55.52 -11.34
C CYS A 604 -9.43 56.56 -11.41
N PRO A 605 -8.97 56.96 -12.62
CA PRO A 605 -8.03 58.08 -12.79
C PRO A 605 -8.57 59.41 -12.25
N ASP A 606 -7.67 60.37 -12.01
CA ASP A 606 -7.93 61.66 -11.36
C ASP A 606 -9.26 62.33 -11.76
N ASN A 607 -9.99 62.83 -10.75
CA ASN A 607 -11.29 63.49 -10.87
C ASN A 607 -12.39 62.64 -11.52
N LYS A 608 -12.32 61.31 -11.33
CA LYS A 608 -13.39 60.37 -11.67
C LYS A 608 -13.72 59.43 -10.50
N VAL A 609 -14.97 58.98 -10.50
CA VAL A 609 -15.55 58.05 -9.52
C VAL A 609 -16.33 56.95 -10.23
N LEU A 610 -16.72 55.92 -9.49
CA LEU A 610 -17.49 54.80 -10.03
C LEU A 610 -18.95 55.18 -10.25
N SER A 611 -19.46 54.88 -11.45
CA SER A 611 -20.87 55.06 -11.81
C SER A 611 -21.76 53.99 -11.17
N VAL A 612 -22.91 54.40 -10.63
CA VAL A 612 -23.92 53.50 -10.06
C VAL A 612 -24.87 53.02 -11.17
N GLY A 613 -24.40 52.10 -11.99
CA GLY A 613 -25.18 51.50 -13.08
C GLY A 613 -24.47 50.34 -13.77
N ILE A 614 -25.19 49.60 -14.60
CA ILE A 614 -24.63 48.52 -15.44
C ILE A 614 -24.61 49.00 -16.90
N PRO A 615 -23.46 48.96 -17.60
CA PRO A 615 -22.13 48.59 -17.11
C PRO A 615 -21.49 49.71 -16.28
N ILE A 616 -20.73 49.31 -15.25
CA ILE A 616 -19.94 50.22 -14.39
C ILE A 616 -18.89 50.93 -15.25
N LYS A 617 -18.64 52.22 -14.97
CA LYS A 617 -17.68 53.08 -15.68
C LYS A 617 -17.05 54.08 -14.70
N CYS A 618 -15.88 54.60 -15.07
CA CYS A 618 -15.27 55.76 -14.42
C CYS A 618 -15.79 57.07 -15.02
N VAL A 619 -16.68 57.74 -14.28
CA VAL A 619 -17.38 58.97 -14.66
C VAL A 619 -16.80 60.17 -13.91
N SER A 620 -16.81 61.35 -14.52
CA SER A 620 -16.45 62.59 -13.82
C SER A 620 -17.66 63.04 -13.00
N CYS A 621 -17.41 63.46 -11.75
CA CYS A 621 -18.45 63.93 -10.84
C CYS A 621 -17.97 65.24 -10.18
N ASN A 622 -18.82 66.26 -10.22
CA ASN A 622 -18.55 67.61 -9.71
C ASN A 622 -18.99 67.80 -8.25
N VAL A 623 -19.49 66.75 -7.58
CA VAL A 623 -19.92 66.81 -6.18
C VAL A 623 -18.72 66.60 -5.25
N ASP A 624 -18.37 67.67 -4.52
CA ASP A 624 -17.31 67.62 -3.50
C ASP A 624 -17.58 66.52 -2.46
N SER A 625 -16.52 65.79 -2.11
CA SER A 625 -16.55 64.65 -1.17
C SER A 625 -17.49 63.49 -1.58
N CYS A 626 -17.82 63.36 -2.87
CA CYS A 626 -18.51 62.17 -3.39
C CYS A 626 -17.59 60.97 -3.63
N ASP A 627 -18.10 59.75 -3.43
CA ASP A 627 -17.45 58.46 -3.67
C ASP A 627 -18.06 57.70 -4.87
N LYS A 628 -19.38 57.77 -5.05
CA LYS A 628 -20.12 57.10 -6.15
C LYS A 628 -21.22 57.99 -6.70
N CYS A 629 -21.29 58.14 -8.02
CA CYS A 629 -22.02 59.24 -8.66
C CYS A 629 -22.74 58.81 -9.96
N SER A 630 -23.78 59.55 -10.36
CA SER A 630 -24.42 59.43 -11.68
C SER A 630 -23.58 60.07 -12.79
N ASP A 631 -23.94 59.83 -14.05
CA ASP A 631 -23.53 60.69 -15.18
C ASP A 631 -24.12 62.12 -15.05
N ASP A 632 -25.18 62.31 -14.23
CA ASP A 632 -25.89 63.57 -13.99
C ASP A 632 -25.46 64.32 -12.69
N ASP A 633 -24.22 64.15 -12.22
CA ASP A 633 -23.70 64.79 -10.98
C ASP A 633 -24.51 64.50 -9.69
N VAL A 634 -25.26 63.38 -9.62
CA VAL A 634 -25.97 62.95 -8.40
C VAL A 634 -25.10 61.98 -7.59
N CYS A 635 -24.81 62.32 -6.32
CA CYS A 635 -23.95 61.53 -5.46
C CYS A 635 -24.72 60.47 -4.65
N TYR A 636 -24.64 59.20 -5.05
CA TYR A 636 -25.25 58.07 -4.35
C TYR A 636 -24.54 57.66 -3.07
N THR A 637 -23.25 57.95 -2.94
CA THR A 637 -22.46 57.61 -1.76
C THR A 637 -21.39 58.68 -1.57
N CYS A 638 -21.38 59.33 -0.41
CA CYS A 638 -20.31 60.25 -0.02
C CYS A 638 -19.09 59.49 0.51
N LYS A 639 -17.93 60.15 0.55
CA LYS A 639 -16.71 59.60 1.17
C LYS A 639 -16.91 59.37 2.67
N GLU A 640 -16.06 58.53 3.25
CA GLU A 640 -16.10 58.19 4.68
C GLU A 640 -16.08 59.46 5.56
N GLY A 641 -16.98 59.52 6.56
CA GLY A 641 -17.19 60.70 7.41
C GLY A 641 -18.04 61.81 6.79
N PHE A 642 -18.68 61.58 5.63
CA PHE A 642 -19.64 62.49 5.01
C PHE A 642 -21.01 61.81 4.79
N SER A 643 -22.07 62.62 4.81
CA SER A 643 -23.45 62.20 4.58
C SER A 643 -24.10 63.02 3.47
N PRO A 644 -24.95 62.41 2.60
CA PRO A 644 -25.60 63.12 1.52
C PRO A 644 -26.71 64.04 2.05
N TYR A 645 -26.84 65.22 1.44
CA TYR A 645 -27.91 66.16 1.69
C TYR A 645 -28.38 66.82 0.37
N ARG A 646 -29.40 67.68 0.43
CA ARG A 646 -30.01 68.34 -0.73
C ARG A 646 -30.35 67.36 -1.88
N GLN A 647 -31.09 66.29 -1.57
CA GLN A 647 -31.46 65.22 -2.52
C GLN A 647 -30.24 64.63 -3.26
N ASN A 648 -29.21 64.25 -2.52
CA ASN A 648 -27.97 63.64 -3.04
C ASN A 648 -27.12 64.53 -3.97
N ALA A 649 -27.44 65.82 -4.11
CA ALA A 649 -26.65 66.76 -4.91
C ALA A 649 -25.44 67.35 -4.16
N ALA A 650 -25.25 67.04 -2.87
CA ALA A 650 -24.12 67.51 -2.06
C ALA A 650 -23.82 66.55 -0.89
N CYS A 651 -22.58 66.59 -0.39
CA CYS A 651 -22.11 65.84 0.78
C CYS A 651 -21.67 66.82 1.89
N THR A 652 -22.22 66.68 3.09
CA THR A 652 -21.78 67.42 4.30
C THR A 652 -21.04 66.48 5.24
N LYS A 653 -20.24 66.99 6.17
CA LYS A 653 -19.58 66.15 7.17
C LYS A 653 -20.64 65.51 8.08
N THR A 654 -20.51 64.21 8.36
CA THR A 654 -21.43 63.49 9.24
C THR A 654 -21.43 64.10 10.64
N ILE A 655 -22.63 64.34 11.17
CA ILE A 655 -22.89 64.73 12.56
C ILE A 655 -23.42 63.49 13.28
N ASP A 656 -22.76 63.11 14.38
CA ASP A 656 -23.15 61.92 15.15
C ASP A 656 -24.59 62.04 15.68
N ASN A 657 -25.34 60.94 15.55
CA ASN A 657 -26.76 60.83 15.85
C ASN A 657 -27.69 61.78 15.07
N CYS A 658 -27.25 62.43 14.00
CA CYS A 658 -28.12 63.24 13.14
C CYS A 658 -28.95 62.36 12.17
N PHE A 659 -30.27 62.59 12.10
CA PHE A 659 -31.18 61.88 11.19
C PHE A 659 -31.34 62.60 9.85
N SER A 660 -31.36 63.93 9.83
CA SER A 660 -31.51 64.72 8.60
C SER A 660 -30.77 66.06 8.69
N TYR A 661 -30.34 66.58 7.55
CA TYR A 661 -29.54 67.80 7.42
C TYR A 661 -30.31 68.94 6.76
N THR A 662 -29.97 70.18 7.09
CA THR A 662 -30.46 71.41 6.45
C THR A 662 -29.73 71.70 5.12
N ASP A 663 -30.23 72.64 4.32
CA ASP A 663 -29.62 73.06 3.04
C ASP A 663 -28.25 73.75 3.16
N ASP A 664 -27.84 74.13 4.36
CA ASP A 664 -26.52 74.63 4.75
C ASP A 664 -25.65 73.56 5.47
N GLY A 665 -26.14 72.33 5.61
CA GLY A 665 -25.37 71.17 6.07
C GLY A 665 -25.27 71.00 7.60
N LEU A 666 -26.06 71.76 8.38
CA LEU A 666 -26.26 71.56 9.82
C LEU A 666 -27.26 70.43 10.08
N CYS A 667 -27.38 69.97 11.32
CA CYS A 667 -28.38 68.97 11.69
C CYS A 667 -29.77 69.60 11.81
N ALA A 668 -30.75 69.05 11.09
CA ALA A 668 -32.15 69.46 11.12
C ALA A 668 -32.98 68.66 12.16
N SER A 669 -32.62 67.40 12.40
CA SER A 669 -33.23 66.56 13.45
C SER A 669 -32.34 65.39 13.84
N CYS A 670 -32.46 64.92 15.09
CA CYS A 670 -31.66 63.84 15.66
C CYS A 670 -32.36 62.48 15.59
N LEU A 671 -31.58 61.40 15.66
CA LEU A 671 -32.07 60.02 15.73
C LEU A 671 -32.74 59.77 17.10
N GLY A 672 -34.06 59.59 17.08
CA GLY A 672 -34.82 59.19 18.25
C GLY A 672 -34.52 57.75 18.70
N PRO A 673 -34.51 57.47 20.01
CA PRO A 673 -34.10 56.18 20.54
C PRO A 673 -35.15 55.07 20.31
N LEU A 674 -34.67 53.88 19.94
CA LEU A 674 -35.38 52.62 20.21
C LEU A 674 -35.09 52.08 21.63
N LEU A 675 -33.87 52.31 22.15
CA LEU A 675 -33.41 51.95 23.50
C LEU A 675 -32.27 52.90 23.96
N GLY A 676 -32.59 54.15 24.31
CA GLY A 676 -31.60 55.17 24.69
C GLY A 676 -32.22 56.49 25.17
N PRO A 677 -31.41 57.50 25.54
CA PRO A 677 -31.89 58.82 25.92
C PRO A 677 -32.45 59.59 24.71
N TYR A 678 -33.30 60.59 24.96
CA TYR A 678 -33.80 61.49 23.92
C TYR A 678 -32.69 62.49 23.54
N LEU A 679 -32.45 62.68 22.24
CA LEU A 679 -31.42 63.57 21.72
C LEU A 679 -32.04 64.71 20.93
N GLU A 680 -31.58 65.92 21.19
CA GLU A 680 -32.03 67.15 20.54
C GLU A 680 -30.87 67.86 19.83
N VAL A 681 -31.21 68.73 18.87
CA VAL A 681 -30.24 69.49 18.10
C VAL A 681 -29.66 70.62 18.96
N SER A 682 -28.33 70.70 19.06
CA SER A 682 -27.63 71.76 19.79
C SER A 682 -28.02 73.14 19.28
N LEU A 683 -27.95 74.15 20.16
CA LEU A 683 -28.29 75.56 19.83
C LEU A 683 -27.54 76.10 18.59
N ASP A 684 -26.39 75.54 18.24
CA ASP A 684 -25.56 75.92 17.09
C ASP A 684 -25.69 75.01 15.84
N GLY A 685 -26.58 74.01 15.89
CA GLY A 685 -26.91 73.08 14.81
C GLY A 685 -25.86 71.99 14.50
N LYS A 686 -24.75 71.91 15.25
CA LYS A 686 -23.60 71.04 14.88
C LYS A 686 -23.55 69.70 15.61
N SER A 687 -24.44 69.43 16.56
CA SER A 687 -24.40 68.22 17.38
C SER A 687 -25.80 67.78 17.81
N CYS A 688 -25.98 66.48 18.02
CA CYS A 688 -27.12 65.91 18.70
C CYS A 688 -26.73 65.57 20.15
N ILE A 689 -27.46 66.11 21.13
CA ILE A 689 -27.08 66.12 22.55
C ILE A 689 -28.27 65.78 23.46
N SER A 690 -28.00 65.27 24.67
CA SER A 690 -28.99 65.23 25.75
C SER A 690 -29.26 66.65 26.27
N CYS A 691 -30.50 66.92 26.67
CA CYS A 691 -30.92 68.18 27.26
C CYS A 691 -31.87 67.96 28.44
N GLU A 692 -31.45 67.22 29.47
CA GLU A 692 -32.26 66.97 30.67
C GLU A 692 -32.30 68.16 31.66
N VAL A 693 -32.24 69.40 31.15
CA VAL A 693 -32.31 70.63 31.96
C VAL A 693 -33.74 71.14 32.06
N SER A 694 -34.34 71.04 33.26
CA SER A 694 -35.69 71.54 33.51
C SER A 694 -35.79 73.06 33.27
N GLY A 695 -36.77 73.47 32.46
CA GLY A 695 -36.99 74.86 32.07
C GLY A 695 -36.14 75.35 30.89
N CYS A 696 -35.52 74.44 30.12
CA CYS A 696 -34.67 74.76 28.98
C CYS A 696 -35.42 74.60 27.64
N ASP A 697 -35.34 75.61 26.78
CA ASP A 697 -35.83 75.56 25.38
C ASP A 697 -34.76 74.98 24.44
N LYS A 698 -33.47 75.29 24.66
CA LYS A 698 -32.33 74.70 23.90
C LYS A 698 -31.05 74.59 24.71
N CYS A 699 -30.45 73.39 24.70
CA CYS A 699 -29.10 73.19 25.22
C CYS A 699 -28.00 73.63 24.23
N SER A 700 -26.90 74.18 24.76
CA SER A 700 -25.69 74.50 23.98
C SER A 700 -24.69 73.34 23.93
N SER A 701 -24.72 72.49 24.96
CA SER A 701 -23.97 71.23 25.06
C SER A 701 -24.72 70.30 26.02
N THR A 702 -24.31 69.03 26.09
CA THR A 702 -24.99 67.98 26.88
C THR A 702 -25.34 68.44 28.29
N ASP A 703 -26.64 68.48 28.59
CA ASP A 703 -27.23 68.90 29.87
C ASP A 703 -26.74 70.28 30.37
N TYR A 704 -26.49 71.20 29.44
CA TYR A 704 -26.13 72.60 29.69
C TYR A 704 -27.02 73.52 28.85
N CYS A 705 -27.86 74.30 29.51
CA CYS A 705 -28.83 75.15 28.81
C CYS A 705 -28.17 76.37 28.18
N GLY A 706 -28.43 76.59 26.89
CA GLY A 706 -28.03 77.80 26.16
C GLY A 706 -29.15 78.84 26.09
N GLN A 707 -30.41 78.40 26.12
CA GLN A 707 -31.60 79.24 26.05
C GLN A 707 -32.72 78.62 26.89
N CYS A 708 -33.15 79.32 27.95
CA CYS A 708 -34.26 78.87 28.81
C CYS A 708 -35.63 79.14 28.19
N ASP A 709 -36.65 78.47 28.72
CA ASP A 709 -38.06 78.83 28.53
C ASP A 709 -38.34 80.30 28.88
N ALA A 710 -39.33 80.88 28.21
CA ALA A 710 -39.66 82.30 28.33
C ALA A 710 -40.03 82.72 29.76
N GLY A 711 -39.17 83.54 30.37
CA GLY A 711 -39.34 84.06 31.74
C GLY A 711 -38.40 83.44 32.78
N LEU A 712 -37.58 82.47 32.39
CA LEU A 712 -36.52 81.90 33.24
C LEU A 712 -35.13 82.43 32.82
N THR A 713 -34.17 82.39 33.74
CA THR A 713 -32.76 82.71 33.46
C THR A 713 -31.86 81.51 33.75
N VAL A 714 -30.85 81.31 32.88
CA VAL A 714 -29.83 80.26 33.02
C VAL A 714 -28.97 80.54 34.26
N SER A 715 -28.73 79.53 35.09
CA SER A 715 -27.79 79.62 36.22
C SER A 715 -26.33 79.78 35.76
N ALA A 716 -25.47 80.32 36.63
CA ALA A 716 -24.06 80.56 36.30
C ALA A 716 -23.24 79.28 35.98
N ASP A 717 -23.78 78.09 36.28
CA ASP A 717 -23.23 76.78 35.94
C ASP A 717 -23.95 76.07 34.77
N GLY A 718 -24.95 76.72 34.15
CA GLY A 718 -25.70 76.23 32.99
C GLY A 718 -26.77 75.16 33.25
N LYS A 719 -26.90 74.66 34.48
CA LYS A 719 -27.64 73.43 34.78
C LYS A 719 -29.05 73.61 35.31
N THR A 720 -29.48 74.85 35.56
CA THR A 720 -30.88 75.13 35.92
C THR A 720 -31.38 76.38 35.22
N CYS A 721 -32.64 76.35 34.81
CA CYS A 721 -33.40 77.51 34.38
C CYS A 721 -34.39 77.86 35.49
N ALA A 722 -34.24 79.04 36.09
CA ALA A 722 -35.04 79.45 37.24
C ALA A 722 -35.53 80.89 37.12
N ALA A 723 -36.71 81.16 37.70
CA ALA A 723 -37.19 82.50 37.99
C ALA A 723 -36.57 82.96 39.32
N CYS A 724 -36.05 84.19 39.36
CA CYS A 724 -35.36 84.67 40.55
C CYS A 724 -36.33 85.14 41.64
N ALA A 725 -36.08 84.74 42.90
CA ALA A 725 -36.94 85.06 44.04
C ALA A 725 -36.77 86.50 44.60
N ILE A 726 -35.81 87.26 44.07
CA ILE A 726 -35.47 88.61 44.57
C ILE A 726 -36.43 89.64 43.98
N LYS A 727 -37.27 90.23 44.85
CA LYS A 727 -38.22 91.28 44.49
C LYS A 727 -37.50 92.49 43.86
N GLU A 728 -38.07 93.00 42.76
CA GLU A 728 -37.53 94.08 41.91
C GLU A 728 -36.19 93.78 41.21
N CYS A 729 -35.77 92.50 41.13
CA CYS A 729 -34.63 92.10 40.31
C CYS A 729 -35.04 91.81 38.85
N ASN A 730 -34.17 92.17 37.89
CA ASN A 730 -34.37 91.96 36.46
C ASN A 730 -33.59 90.73 35.93
N SER A 731 -32.40 90.46 36.46
CA SER A 731 -31.65 89.22 36.21
C SER A 731 -30.72 88.90 37.37
N CYS A 732 -30.52 87.61 37.64
CA CYS A 732 -29.78 87.14 38.82
C CYS A 732 -28.45 86.45 38.47
N GLU A 733 -27.49 86.60 39.37
CA GLU A 733 -26.16 85.98 39.33
C GLU A 733 -26.22 84.56 39.91
N ASN A 734 -27.06 84.37 40.94
CA ASN A 734 -27.46 83.11 41.56
C ASN A 734 -28.85 83.32 42.19
N LEU A 735 -29.53 82.25 42.64
CA LEU A 735 -30.88 82.33 43.25
C LEU A 735 -31.03 83.43 44.33
N ASP A 736 -29.99 83.62 45.15
CA ASP A 736 -29.96 84.60 46.25
C ASP A 736 -29.16 85.88 45.94
N LYS A 737 -28.74 86.12 44.68
CA LYS A 737 -28.01 87.34 44.28
C LYS A 737 -28.49 87.94 42.97
N CYS A 738 -28.91 89.19 43.02
CA CYS A 738 -29.31 89.97 41.84
C CYS A 738 -28.09 90.50 41.08
N TYR A 739 -28.03 90.26 39.76
CA TYR A 739 -27.00 90.81 38.88
C TYR A 739 -27.39 92.22 38.40
N ALA A 740 -28.65 92.40 37.99
CA ALA A 740 -29.21 93.67 37.58
C ALA A 740 -30.65 93.84 38.10
N CYS A 741 -30.94 94.98 38.73
CA CYS A 741 -32.28 95.32 39.22
C CYS A 741 -33.17 95.92 38.13
N LEU A 742 -34.49 96.01 38.37
CA LEU A 742 -35.42 96.76 37.54
C LEU A 742 -35.09 98.27 37.55
N ASN A 743 -35.50 98.98 36.50
CA ASN A 743 -35.29 100.42 36.38
C ASN A 743 -35.85 101.19 37.59
N GLY A 744 -35.02 102.04 38.20
CA GLY A 744 -35.33 102.76 39.44
C GLY A 744 -34.83 102.06 40.71
N PHE A 745 -34.23 100.88 40.60
CA PHE A 745 -33.61 100.15 41.71
C PHE A 745 -32.12 99.87 41.44
N SER A 746 -31.35 99.81 42.53
CA SER A 746 -29.93 99.47 42.57
C SER A 746 -29.72 98.27 43.49
N ALA A 747 -28.78 97.39 43.14
CA ALA A 747 -28.44 96.24 43.98
C ALA A 747 -27.70 96.71 45.24
N THR A 748 -27.96 96.05 46.36
CA THR A 748 -27.16 96.22 47.59
C THR A 748 -25.72 95.72 47.37
N VAL A 749 -24.76 96.18 48.19
CA VAL A 749 -23.33 95.80 48.06
C VAL A 749 -23.10 94.27 48.09
N ASP A 750 -23.93 93.53 48.81
CA ASP A 750 -23.92 92.06 48.90
C ASP A 750 -24.71 91.35 47.77
N LYS A 751 -25.39 92.13 46.92
CA LYS A 751 -26.32 91.75 45.85
C LYS A 751 -27.60 91.01 46.27
N THR A 752 -27.88 90.86 47.57
CA THR A 752 -29.04 90.03 48.00
C THR A 752 -30.39 90.70 47.77
N ARG A 753 -30.43 92.03 47.58
CA ARG A 753 -31.69 92.79 47.37
C ARG A 753 -31.53 93.93 46.36
N CYS A 754 -32.65 94.34 45.79
CA CYS A 754 -32.81 95.59 45.06
C CYS A 754 -33.46 96.64 45.96
N VAL A 755 -32.86 97.83 46.05
CA VAL A 755 -33.35 98.99 46.81
C VAL A 755 -33.48 100.21 45.88
N THR A 756 -34.35 101.16 46.20
CA THR A 756 -34.62 102.32 45.32
C THR A 756 -33.35 103.16 45.09
N SER A 757 -33.06 103.49 43.83
CA SER A 757 -31.83 104.16 43.43
C SER A 757 -31.74 105.61 43.93
N VAL A 758 -30.95 105.83 44.98
CA VAL A 758 -30.52 107.20 45.36
C VAL A 758 -29.62 107.77 44.27
N GLN A 759 -29.94 108.97 43.77
CA GLN A 759 -29.17 109.64 42.71
C GLN A 759 -27.77 110.05 43.21
N ASN A 760 -26.75 109.92 42.35
CA ASN A 760 -25.33 110.17 42.65
C ASN A 760 -24.77 109.30 43.78
N CYS A 761 -25.41 108.16 44.09
CA CYS A 761 -24.89 107.15 45.00
C CYS A 761 -24.08 106.08 44.23
N ALA A 762 -22.99 105.61 44.83
CA ALA A 762 -22.07 104.61 44.28
C ALA A 762 -22.16 103.24 44.97
N GLU A 763 -22.68 103.17 46.18
CA GLU A 763 -22.91 101.93 46.94
C GLU A 763 -24.19 102.04 47.76
N HIS A 764 -25.12 101.09 47.61
CA HIS A 764 -26.40 101.06 48.32
C HIS A 764 -26.43 99.94 49.37
N THR A 765 -27.08 100.22 50.50
CA THR A 765 -27.35 99.26 51.58
C THR A 765 -28.86 99.26 51.91
N LEU A 766 -29.28 98.39 52.84
CA LEU A 766 -30.68 98.33 53.32
C LEU A 766 -31.19 99.67 53.83
N ASP A 767 -30.30 100.47 54.46
CA ASP A 767 -30.63 101.73 55.11
C ASP A 767 -30.43 102.97 54.20
N GLY A 768 -30.18 102.78 52.90
CA GLY A 768 -30.05 103.85 51.91
C GLY A 768 -28.68 103.92 51.23
N CYS A 769 -28.16 105.12 50.98
CA CYS A 769 -26.88 105.30 50.31
C CYS A 769 -25.70 105.13 51.29
N ASN A 770 -24.84 104.12 51.05
CA ASN A 770 -23.61 103.91 51.83
C ASN A 770 -22.51 104.90 51.45
N ARG A 771 -22.24 105.05 50.14
CA ARG A 771 -21.20 105.95 49.62
C ARG A 771 -21.68 106.70 48.39
N CYS A 772 -21.49 108.02 48.36
CA CYS A 772 -21.74 108.85 47.19
C CYS A 772 -20.68 108.65 46.08
N SER A 773 -21.06 108.96 44.86
CA SER A 773 -20.16 109.00 43.70
C SER A 773 -19.13 110.12 43.80
N THR A 774 -17.98 109.92 43.17
CA THR A 774 -16.87 110.90 43.15
C THR A 774 -17.35 112.27 42.70
N GLY A 775 -17.06 113.31 43.49
CA GLY A 775 -17.55 114.67 43.27
C GLY A 775 -18.81 115.03 44.06
N PHE A 776 -19.38 114.11 44.85
CA PHE A 776 -20.54 114.33 45.72
C PHE A 776 -20.20 113.95 47.17
N HIS A 777 -20.93 114.50 48.14
CA HIS A 777 -20.88 114.08 49.54
C HIS A 777 -22.27 113.81 50.13
N LYS A 778 -22.32 112.96 51.17
CA LYS A 778 -23.57 112.49 51.78
C LYS A 778 -24.11 113.52 52.77
N VAL A 779 -25.36 113.95 52.59
CA VAL A 779 -26.11 114.81 53.52
C VAL A 779 -27.54 114.26 53.61
N ASN A 780 -27.96 113.84 54.80
CA ASN A 780 -29.30 113.29 55.06
C ASN A 780 -29.74 112.22 54.04
N ASP A 781 -28.84 111.27 53.79
CA ASP A 781 -28.99 110.14 52.84
C ASP A 781 -29.08 110.50 51.34
N GLU A 782 -29.07 111.79 50.99
CA GLU A 782 -28.87 112.29 49.62
C GLU A 782 -27.40 112.60 49.32
N CYS A 783 -27.04 112.61 48.03
CA CYS A 783 -25.68 112.87 47.55
C CYS A 783 -25.61 114.18 46.76
N VAL A 784 -25.02 115.22 47.38
CA VAL A 784 -24.98 116.59 46.86
C VAL A 784 -23.60 116.97 46.28
N PRO A 785 -23.53 117.75 45.18
CA PRO A 785 -22.29 117.97 44.43
C PRO A 785 -21.32 118.96 45.10
N ASN A 786 -20.04 118.70 44.91
CA ASN A 786 -18.93 119.59 45.24
C ASN A 786 -18.71 120.60 44.09
N SER A 787 -18.28 121.84 44.41
CA SER A 787 -18.38 122.98 43.48
C SER A 787 -17.45 122.95 42.24
N ALA A 788 -17.93 123.52 41.13
CA ALA A 788 -17.32 123.57 39.78
C ALA A 788 -16.15 124.60 39.65
N PRO A 789 -15.42 124.79 38.50
CA PRO A 789 -15.89 124.88 37.10
C PRO A 789 -14.92 124.21 36.02
N PRO A 790 -14.77 124.62 34.72
CA PRO A 790 -15.30 123.81 33.59
C PRO A 790 -14.29 123.54 32.39
N PRO A 791 -14.59 123.49 31.06
CA PRO A 791 -14.29 122.30 30.21
C PRO A 791 -13.54 122.56 28.85
N HIS A 792 -13.22 121.51 28.03
CA HIS A 792 -13.06 121.54 26.54
C HIS A 792 -12.84 120.11 25.87
N PRO A 793 -12.75 119.90 24.52
CA PRO A 793 -13.42 118.76 23.81
C PRO A 793 -12.52 117.74 23.03
N ALA A 794 -13.05 117.11 21.95
CA ALA A 794 -12.67 115.79 21.37
C ALA A 794 -12.12 115.77 19.91
N GLU A 795 -11.69 114.58 19.41
CA GLU A 795 -11.15 114.34 18.05
C GLU A 795 -11.58 112.99 17.37
N LYS A 796 -11.27 112.84 16.07
CA LYS A 796 -11.45 111.64 15.18
C LYS A 796 -10.11 111.14 14.61
N LYS A 797 -10.04 109.92 14.03
CA LYS A 797 -8.94 109.49 13.13
C LYS A 797 -9.37 108.63 11.93
N GLU A 798 -8.57 108.69 10.86
CA GLU A 798 -8.67 107.92 9.60
C GLU A 798 -7.63 106.78 9.52
N SER A 799 -7.67 105.98 8.45
CA SER A 799 -6.58 105.07 8.01
C SER A 799 -6.28 105.23 6.50
N LYS A 800 -5.09 104.78 6.05
CA LYS A 800 -4.54 105.07 4.70
C LYS A 800 -4.37 103.82 3.84
N GLY A 801 -4.49 103.98 2.51
CA GLY A 801 -4.28 102.93 1.50
C GLY A 801 -2.80 102.70 1.11
N ALA A 802 -2.57 101.62 0.34
CA ALA A 802 -1.26 101.09 -0.02
C ALA A 802 -0.68 101.62 -1.38
N PRO A 803 0.63 101.42 -1.67
CA PRO A 803 1.32 102.11 -2.78
C PRO A 803 1.13 101.53 -4.18
N TRP A 804 1.38 102.38 -5.18
CA TRP A 804 1.06 102.17 -6.61
C TRP A 804 1.90 101.14 -7.37
N TRP A 805 3.07 100.72 -6.87
CA TRP A 805 3.99 99.84 -7.62
C TRP A 805 3.48 98.41 -7.82
N ALA A 806 2.52 97.95 -7.01
CA ALA A 806 1.91 96.61 -7.14
C ALA A 806 1.23 96.38 -8.52
N TRP A 807 0.65 97.45 -9.10
CA TRP A 807 -0.02 97.37 -10.40
C TRP A 807 0.93 97.14 -11.59
N LEU A 808 2.21 97.53 -11.45
CA LEU A 808 3.19 97.42 -12.53
C LEU A 808 3.63 95.96 -12.76
N ILE A 809 3.71 95.18 -11.68
CA ILE A 809 4.00 93.73 -11.72
C ILE A 809 2.85 92.98 -12.41
N LEU A 810 1.60 93.34 -12.08
CA LEU A 810 0.39 92.78 -12.69
C LEU A 810 0.33 93.01 -14.22
N GLY A 811 0.73 94.19 -14.69
CA GLY A 811 0.75 94.51 -16.12
C GLY A 811 1.75 93.67 -16.93
N LEU A 812 2.95 93.43 -16.39
CA LEU A 812 3.98 92.62 -17.08
C LEU A 812 3.61 91.14 -17.15
N GLY A 813 2.98 90.58 -16.11
CA GLY A 813 2.51 89.18 -16.12
C GLY A 813 1.48 88.90 -17.21
N LEU A 814 0.51 89.81 -17.37
CA LEU A 814 -0.54 89.70 -18.39
C LEU A 814 0.02 89.70 -19.83
N ALA A 815 1.04 90.51 -20.11
CA ALA A 815 1.65 90.59 -21.45
C ALA A 815 2.29 89.25 -21.88
N VAL A 816 2.95 88.54 -20.95
CA VAL A 816 3.57 87.24 -21.22
C VAL A 816 2.50 86.16 -21.48
N ILE A 817 1.41 86.16 -20.72
CA ILE A 817 0.30 85.20 -20.89
C ILE A 817 -0.34 85.35 -22.28
N VAL A 818 -0.60 86.58 -22.73
CA VAL A 818 -1.16 86.84 -24.07
C VAL A 818 -0.23 86.34 -25.18
N ALA A 819 1.08 86.54 -25.05
CA ALA A 819 2.05 86.05 -26.03
C ALA A 819 2.03 84.52 -26.16
N VAL A 820 1.93 83.78 -25.05
CA VAL A 820 1.82 82.31 -25.05
C VAL A 820 0.53 81.84 -25.73
N VAL A 821 -0.62 82.48 -25.44
CA VAL A 821 -1.91 82.14 -26.06
C VAL A 821 -1.86 82.30 -27.58
N VAL A 822 -1.26 83.38 -28.10
CA VAL A 822 -1.11 83.59 -29.55
C VAL A 822 -0.29 82.48 -30.22
N VAL A 823 0.81 82.04 -29.60
CA VAL A 823 1.62 80.92 -30.12
C VAL A 823 0.83 79.61 -30.16
N VAL A 824 0.08 79.29 -29.09
CA VAL A 824 -0.76 78.08 -29.04
C VAL A 824 -1.83 78.09 -30.14
N VAL A 825 -2.52 79.21 -30.35
CA VAL A 825 -3.53 79.35 -31.42
C VAL A 825 -2.91 79.12 -32.79
N VAL A 826 -1.74 79.72 -33.09
CA VAL A 826 -1.05 79.52 -34.37
C VAL A 826 -0.64 78.05 -34.59
N CYS A 827 -0.17 77.36 -33.55
CA CYS A 827 0.16 75.93 -33.61
C CYS A 827 -1.08 75.04 -33.87
N VAL A 828 -2.20 75.30 -33.21
CA VAL A 828 -3.46 74.55 -33.41
C VAL A 828 -4.03 74.80 -34.82
N CYS A 829 -4.03 76.05 -35.30
CA CYS A 829 -4.48 76.39 -36.65
C CYS A 829 -3.63 75.75 -37.75
N ARG A 830 -2.31 75.56 -37.53
CA ARG A 830 -1.45 74.83 -38.49
C ARG A 830 -1.75 73.33 -38.54
N ARG A 831 -2.03 72.68 -37.40
CA ARG A 831 -2.32 71.23 -37.36
C ARG A 831 -3.66 70.85 -38.02
N ARG A 832 -4.65 71.75 -38.04
CA ARG A 832 -5.99 71.47 -38.62
C ARG A 832 -6.07 71.46 -40.16
N LYS A 833 -4.97 71.59 -40.91
CA LYS A 833 -4.96 71.59 -42.39
C LYS A 833 -4.31 70.37 -43.07
N ALA A 834 -3.98 69.31 -42.31
CA ALA A 834 -3.26 68.13 -42.84
C ALA A 834 -4.07 66.82 -42.87
N ALA A 835 -5.36 66.82 -42.49
CA ALA A 835 -6.18 65.60 -42.35
C ALA A 835 -7.58 65.78 -42.96
N ALA A 836 -7.66 65.77 -44.30
CA ALA A 836 -8.93 65.92 -45.04
C ALA A 836 -8.88 65.35 -46.49
N ALA A 837 -8.64 64.04 -46.65
CA ALA A 837 -8.83 63.31 -47.92
C ALA A 837 -8.94 61.79 -47.68
N ALA A 838 -9.90 61.11 -48.32
CA ALA A 838 -10.10 59.65 -48.48
C ALA A 838 -9.97 58.74 -47.22
N ALA A 839 -10.94 57.95 -46.75
CA ALA A 839 -12.22 57.41 -47.26
C ALA A 839 -12.13 56.38 -48.41
N THR A 840 -12.95 55.31 -48.31
CA THR A 840 -13.13 54.14 -49.22
C THR A 840 -11.95 53.15 -49.35
N ALA A 841 -12.12 51.84 -49.56
CA ALA A 841 -13.28 50.94 -49.39
C ALA A 841 -12.85 49.44 -49.41
N ALA A 842 -13.76 48.56 -48.97
CA ALA A 842 -14.01 47.14 -49.37
C ALA A 842 -12.86 46.09 -49.50
N SER A 843 -13.16 44.88 -48.98
CA SER A 843 -12.57 43.58 -49.35
C SER A 843 -12.98 43.20 -50.81
N PRO A 844 -12.16 42.51 -51.65
CA PRO A 844 -11.95 41.05 -51.52
C PRO A 844 -10.61 40.43 -52.03
N TYR A 845 -10.44 39.12 -51.76
CA TYR A 845 -9.67 38.06 -52.49
C TYR A 845 -8.44 38.36 -53.38
N GLY A 846 -7.37 37.57 -53.23
CA GLY A 846 -6.49 37.18 -54.35
C GLY A 846 -5.04 36.77 -54.00
N GLU A 847 -4.61 35.57 -54.44
CA GLU A 847 -3.19 35.27 -54.70
C GLU A 847 -2.73 35.93 -56.02
N PRO A 848 -1.41 36.03 -56.32
CA PRO A 848 -0.80 34.96 -57.13
C PRO A 848 0.71 34.71 -56.89
N ALA A 849 1.19 33.54 -57.33
CA ALA A 849 2.60 33.13 -57.26
C ALA A 849 3.45 33.52 -58.49
N LYS A 850 4.79 33.63 -58.30
CA LYS A 850 5.89 33.53 -59.29
C LYS A 850 7.26 33.60 -58.58
N GLY A 851 8.31 32.84 -58.92
CA GLY A 851 8.42 31.68 -59.82
C GLY A 851 9.64 31.71 -60.75
N LYS A 852 10.62 30.80 -60.54
CA LYS A 852 11.69 30.30 -61.45
C LYS A 852 12.73 29.50 -60.63
N GLY A 853 13.25 28.33 -61.02
CA GLY A 853 12.93 27.44 -62.15
C GLY A 853 14.05 26.38 -62.39
N LYS A 854 13.79 25.39 -63.29
CA LYS A 854 14.66 24.26 -63.75
C LYS A 854 14.67 22.97 -62.90
N ASP A 855 14.73 21.74 -63.44
CA ASP A 855 14.47 21.19 -64.80
C ASP A 855 14.22 19.64 -64.75
N LYS A 856 13.27 19.13 -65.56
CA LYS A 856 13.10 17.77 -66.19
C LYS A 856 13.10 16.39 -65.44
N GLU A 857 12.01 15.62 -65.68
CA GLU A 857 11.88 14.18 -66.14
C GLU A 857 12.45 12.98 -65.30
N GLU A 858 11.94 11.73 -65.31
CA GLU A 858 10.91 10.98 -66.10
C GLU A 858 10.41 9.67 -65.39
N GLY A 859 9.14 9.22 -65.61
CA GLY A 859 8.58 7.83 -65.42
C GLY A 859 8.59 7.10 -64.04
N ASN A 860 7.77 6.06 -63.74
CA ASN A 860 6.55 5.50 -64.36
C ASN A 860 5.73 4.57 -63.38
N GLU A 861 4.52 4.16 -63.79
CA GLU A 861 3.48 3.28 -63.14
C GLU A 861 3.83 1.76 -63.02
N PRO A 862 2.97 0.80 -62.53
CA PRO A 862 1.55 0.82 -62.05
C PRO A 862 1.36 0.33 -60.57
N ALA A 863 0.20 0.25 -59.89
CA ALA A 863 -1.17 -0.25 -60.18
C ALA A 863 -1.26 -1.82 -60.27
N ASP A 864 -2.32 -2.54 -59.86
CA ASP A 864 -3.63 -2.12 -59.31
C ASP A 864 -4.38 -3.29 -58.56
N ASP A 865 -5.50 -2.94 -57.93
CA ASP A 865 -6.75 -3.72 -57.70
C ASP A 865 -6.95 -4.91 -56.68
N ASN A 866 -8.16 -4.87 -56.09
CA ASN A 866 -9.11 -5.88 -55.56
C ASN A 866 -8.79 -7.15 -54.71
N SER A 867 -9.46 -7.15 -53.54
CA SER A 867 -10.56 -8.07 -53.12
C SER A 867 -10.37 -9.48 -52.51
N GLN A 868 -11.11 -9.65 -51.40
CA GLN A 868 -11.89 -10.82 -50.94
C GLN A 868 -11.29 -12.13 -50.41
N ASP A 869 -11.88 -12.49 -49.26
CA ASP A 869 -12.38 -13.80 -48.82
C ASP A 869 -11.45 -14.96 -48.39
N THR A 870 -11.69 -15.30 -47.12
CA THR A 870 -11.69 -16.61 -46.42
C THR A 870 -12.17 -17.83 -47.23
N PRO A 871 -12.06 -19.09 -46.73
CA PRO A 871 -11.50 -19.55 -45.44
C PRO A 871 -10.52 -20.75 -45.54
N TYR A 872 -9.81 -21.04 -44.44
CA TYR A 872 -9.87 -22.34 -43.74
C TYR A 872 -9.42 -22.21 -42.29
#